data_AF-A0A933JUP8-F1
#
_entry.id   AF-A0A933JUP8-F1
#
_cell.length_a   1.000
_cell.length_b   1.000
_cell.length_c   1.000
_cell.angle_alpha   90.00
_cell.angle_beta   90.00
_cell.angle_gamma   90.00
#
_symmetry.space_group_name_H-M   'P 1'
#
loop_
_entity.id
_entity.type
_entity.pdbx_description
1 polymer ?
#
loop_
_entity_poly.entity_id
_entity_poly.type
_entity_poly.pdbx_seq_one_letter_code
_entity_poly.pdbx_strand_id
1 'polypeptide(L)'
;MFQIVINEKGGQPKSMDFDKQELTIGRVQGNDIVLPKGNISKRHSRIVVRDGKFIIIDMQSTNGTYVNGKKITTPQVIKSTDKIYIGDYTLQLTPNGEKSGAVKAKTDEEGAVESAPPSGTQEASKERPKAGGPGLIDESFDQEFEPEPQKGKAPAAASKKPAKAPEPEPEPEDEDSDEGGLELELGGGPSTPEADDEEEVPPEEEPEPEPEPEPKPPAKGKATPLRTPAPKLSKPAAASAAKKRDAEEELDLEPSPPPPAAKPAPKIEAKTARPSPVKPPPKPVEPEPEAEDDLLDQVTPAPAPKAPPPEPVVPPPEPEARISDTPAPAPPPAPPAVATGAAAPAAMVGAVRAGPFLEHKQLVRELHVRVADGLDLATKDIAALPSMSAKASDFARKALERLRSEGRVHDAVDVNLAVREAAAAATDTALISKHYANDKVLEITITPSRHMMVELNGQPPSATEDRIDSETSVVSLIRCLAVLGGGDPDKPLVDVRLRDGARVVAALPPFSFRGPTLTIRKAQREAYSAEDLVANKSLSEGMMKLLADYVIPQRRGIMVAVGPGPLSSATLNALASLIPADERIVTIESGVELQLGHSNVVALQPSPRVSMRELIEHAVARQPERALVGLVPGDAAFDVLTALAGPLQGSVFCYAAAGVEEAIDQLATRDLAGVVKDAREARRLIARAAPIVLKEERFNFFRYITTISELVIDGDDVKVEDIFRFEETGADDNGEIIGEFVPTGATPSFLENMEGVDLSIFKA
;
A
#
# COMPACT_ATOMS: atom_id res chain seq x y z
N MET A 1 8.74 -30.78 -10.85
CA MET A 1 10.10 -31.12 -10.41
C MET A 1 11.11 -30.74 -11.47
N PHE A 2 12.31 -30.28 -11.08
CA PHE A 2 13.39 -29.87 -11.97
C PHE A 2 14.76 -30.04 -11.28
N GLN A 3 15.84 -30.12 -12.07
CA GLN A 3 17.21 -30.23 -11.56
C GLN A 3 17.96 -28.91 -11.72
N ILE A 4 18.82 -28.58 -10.75
CA ILE A 4 19.84 -27.53 -10.85
C ILE A 4 21.22 -28.19 -10.75
N VAL A 5 22.09 -27.89 -11.71
CA VAL A 5 23.50 -28.29 -11.70
C VAL A 5 24.35 -27.10 -11.27
N ILE A 6 25.07 -27.25 -10.16
CA ILE A 6 25.92 -26.22 -9.54
C ILE A 6 27.39 -26.58 -9.81
N ASN A 7 28.12 -25.67 -10.45
CA ASN A 7 29.56 -25.80 -10.70
C ASN A 7 30.33 -24.72 -9.92
N GLU A 8 31.21 -25.11 -9.01
CA GLU A 8 32.19 -24.19 -8.42
C GLU A 8 33.42 -24.08 -9.34
N LYS A 9 33.99 -22.87 -9.49
CA LYS A 9 35.22 -22.64 -10.26
C LYS A 9 36.42 -23.41 -9.68
N GLY A 10 36.66 -24.62 -10.20
CA GLY A 10 37.70 -25.55 -9.74
C GLY A 10 37.19 -26.68 -8.83
N GLY A 11 35.88 -26.78 -8.60
CA GLY A 11 35.25 -27.89 -7.88
C GLY A 11 34.63 -28.93 -8.83
N GLN A 12 34.06 -29.99 -8.25
CA GLN A 12 33.23 -30.97 -8.97
C GLN A 12 31.79 -30.44 -9.13
N PRO A 13 31.07 -30.81 -10.21
CA PRO A 13 29.65 -30.50 -10.36
C PRO A 13 28.80 -31.15 -9.26
N LYS A 14 27.78 -30.43 -8.78
CA LYS A 14 26.76 -30.95 -7.87
C LYS A 14 25.37 -30.71 -8.44
N SER A 15 24.67 -31.79 -8.78
CA SER A 15 23.23 -31.75 -9.08
C SER A 15 22.39 -31.73 -7.81
N MET A 16 21.27 -31.01 -7.84
CA MET A 16 20.22 -31.00 -6.81
C MET A 16 18.84 -30.92 -7.47
N ASP A 17 17.93 -31.78 -7.05
CA ASP A 17 16.55 -31.84 -7.57
C ASP A 17 15.57 -31.11 -6.65
N PHE A 18 14.62 -30.40 -7.25
CA PHE A 18 13.69 -29.53 -6.53
C PHE A 18 12.26 -29.64 -7.07
N ASP A 19 11.29 -29.45 -6.18
CA ASP A 19 9.85 -29.45 -6.49
C ASP A 19 9.12 -28.33 -5.73
N LYS A 20 9.72 -27.14 -5.73
CA LYS A 20 9.16 -25.91 -5.14
C LYS A 20 8.96 -24.86 -6.22
N GLN A 21 7.91 -24.04 -6.07
CA GLN A 21 7.68 -22.87 -6.94
C GLN A 21 8.65 -21.71 -6.64
N GLU A 22 9.35 -21.72 -5.50
CA GLU A 22 10.42 -20.78 -5.18
C GLU A 22 11.60 -21.48 -4.51
N LEU A 23 12.82 -21.09 -4.90
CA LEU A 23 14.09 -21.51 -4.32
C LEU A 23 14.95 -20.30 -3.97
N THR A 24 15.49 -20.28 -2.77
CA THR A 24 16.40 -19.24 -2.28
C THR A 24 17.87 -19.65 -2.41
N ILE A 25 18.73 -18.71 -2.80
CA ILE A 25 20.16 -18.93 -3.03
C ILE A 25 20.97 -17.93 -2.22
N GLY A 26 21.94 -18.38 -1.44
CA GLY A 26 22.75 -17.49 -0.62
C GLY A 26 23.81 -18.17 0.23
N ARG A 27 24.58 -17.38 0.98
CA ARG A 27 25.77 -17.85 1.71
C ARG A 27 25.49 -18.55 3.03
N VAL A 28 24.37 -18.25 3.69
CA VAL A 28 24.06 -18.80 5.02
C VAL A 28 23.15 -20.03 4.92
N GLN A 29 23.20 -20.89 5.93
CA GLN A 29 22.18 -21.93 6.12
C GLN A 29 20.80 -21.27 6.27
N GLY A 30 19.76 -21.95 5.76
CA GLY A 30 18.41 -21.39 5.62
C GLY A 30 18.07 -20.87 4.22
N ASN A 31 19.02 -20.91 3.28
CA ASN A 31 18.72 -20.89 1.84
C ASN A 31 18.53 -22.34 1.33
N ASP A 32 17.70 -22.53 0.30
CA ASP A 32 17.53 -23.84 -0.37
C ASP A 32 18.82 -24.29 -1.09
N ILE A 33 19.57 -23.33 -1.64
CA ILE A 33 20.91 -23.53 -2.20
C ILE A 33 21.89 -22.68 -1.40
N VAL A 34 22.73 -23.35 -0.60
CA VAL A 34 23.78 -22.71 0.21
C VAL A 34 25.11 -22.69 -0.56
N LEU A 35 25.62 -21.49 -0.86
CA LEU A 35 26.87 -21.25 -1.58
C LEU A 35 27.86 -20.48 -0.66
N PRO A 36 28.76 -21.16 0.06
CA PRO A 36 29.40 -20.61 1.27
C PRO A 36 30.49 -19.53 1.06
N LYS A 37 30.84 -19.16 -0.18
CA LYS A 37 31.99 -18.28 -0.50
C LYS A 37 31.73 -16.81 -0.14
N GLY A 38 32.75 -16.12 0.37
CA GLY A 38 32.64 -14.75 0.91
C GLY A 38 32.11 -13.69 -0.07
N ASN A 39 32.24 -13.90 -1.37
CA ASN A 39 31.68 -13.05 -2.44
C ASN A 39 30.16 -13.24 -2.66
N ILE A 40 29.46 -13.93 -1.77
CA ILE A 40 28.03 -14.22 -1.87
C ILE A 40 27.29 -13.62 -0.66
N SER A 41 26.22 -12.87 -0.93
CA SER A 41 25.37 -12.26 0.09
C SER A 41 24.58 -13.32 0.88
N LYS A 42 24.10 -12.99 2.09
CA LYS A 42 23.47 -13.96 3.01
C LYS A 42 22.26 -14.64 2.37
N ARG A 43 21.37 -13.84 1.79
CA ARG A 43 20.50 -14.21 0.66
C ARG A 43 21.05 -13.41 -0.54
N HIS A 44 21.17 -14.03 -1.71
CA HIS A 44 21.83 -13.45 -2.88
C HIS A 44 20.85 -13.34 -4.05
N SER A 45 20.12 -14.40 -4.33
CA SER A 45 19.11 -14.43 -5.38
C SER A 45 18.04 -15.48 -5.05
N ARG A 46 16.96 -15.47 -5.82
CA ARG A 46 15.95 -16.53 -5.80
C ARG A 46 15.54 -16.92 -7.21
N ILE A 47 15.17 -18.18 -7.38
CA ILE A 47 14.55 -18.70 -8.59
C ILE A 47 13.08 -18.93 -8.29
N VAL A 48 12.21 -18.28 -9.05
CA VAL A 48 10.75 -18.47 -9.00
C VAL A 48 10.33 -19.23 -10.25
N VAL A 49 9.41 -20.18 -10.11
CA VAL A 49 8.78 -20.89 -11.23
C VAL A 49 7.38 -20.32 -11.42
N ARG A 50 7.05 -19.92 -12.65
CA ARG A 50 5.70 -19.52 -13.08
C ARG A 50 5.46 -20.06 -14.48
N ASP A 51 4.33 -20.71 -14.70
CA ASP A 51 3.88 -21.19 -16.03
C ASP A 51 4.93 -22.05 -16.77
N GLY A 52 5.66 -22.88 -16.00
CA GLY A 52 6.78 -23.70 -16.50
C GLY A 52 8.07 -22.94 -16.84
N LYS A 53 8.08 -21.61 -16.73
CA LYS A 53 9.24 -20.72 -16.92
C LYS A 53 9.99 -20.57 -15.60
N PHE A 54 11.32 -20.52 -15.66
CA PHE A 54 12.17 -20.17 -14.52
C PHE A 54 12.51 -18.69 -14.56
N ILE A 55 12.42 -17.99 -13.43
CA ILE A 55 12.72 -16.57 -13.30
C ILE A 55 13.77 -16.38 -12.21
N ILE A 56 14.98 -15.93 -12.57
CA ILE A 56 16.01 -15.55 -11.59
C ILE A 56 15.80 -14.10 -11.16
N ILE A 57 15.90 -13.84 -9.86
CA ILE A 57 15.74 -12.53 -9.25
C ILE A 57 16.92 -12.29 -8.32
N ASP A 58 17.70 -11.23 -8.56
CA ASP A 58 18.74 -10.79 -7.64
C ASP A 58 18.12 -10.13 -6.40
N MET A 59 18.53 -10.56 -5.20
CA MET A 59 18.00 -10.04 -3.93
C MET A 59 18.86 -8.90 -3.39
N GLN A 60 19.17 -7.90 -4.24
CA GLN A 60 20.07 -6.78 -3.96
C GLN A 60 21.46 -7.26 -3.47
N SER A 61 22.04 -8.22 -4.18
CA SER A 61 23.30 -8.83 -3.81
C SER A 61 24.50 -7.91 -4.03
N THR A 62 25.51 -8.06 -3.18
CA THR A 62 26.66 -7.17 -3.10
C THR A 62 27.50 -7.16 -4.38
N ASN A 63 27.57 -8.30 -5.09
CA ASN A 63 28.31 -8.43 -6.34
C ASN A 63 27.40 -8.51 -7.58
N GLY A 64 26.13 -8.86 -7.42
CA GLY A 64 25.19 -9.14 -8.49
C GLY A 64 25.14 -10.61 -8.90
N THR A 65 23.95 -11.04 -9.29
CA THR A 65 23.71 -12.20 -10.15
C THR A 65 23.91 -11.81 -11.61
N TYR A 66 24.45 -12.71 -12.42
CA TYR A 66 24.66 -12.50 -13.86
C TYR A 66 24.06 -13.67 -14.65
N VAL A 67 23.57 -13.41 -15.86
CA VAL A 67 23.03 -14.42 -16.77
C VAL A 67 23.76 -14.30 -18.09
N ASN A 68 24.36 -15.41 -18.56
CA ASN A 68 25.18 -15.45 -19.77
C ASN A 68 26.27 -14.35 -19.81
N GLY A 69 26.77 -13.94 -18.64
CA GLY A 69 27.78 -12.88 -18.46
C GLY A 69 27.24 -11.45 -18.28
N LYS A 70 25.96 -11.18 -18.55
CA LYS A 70 25.34 -9.85 -18.29
C LYS A 70 24.82 -9.79 -16.85
N LYS A 71 25.12 -8.73 -16.09
CA LYS A 71 24.53 -8.50 -14.77
C LYS A 71 23.03 -8.29 -14.89
N ILE A 72 22.23 -8.93 -14.04
CA ILE A 72 20.79 -8.66 -13.95
C ILE A 72 20.53 -7.54 -12.94
N THR A 73 19.63 -6.63 -13.30
CA THR A 73 19.10 -5.56 -12.42
C THR A 73 17.60 -5.68 -12.21
N THR A 74 16.94 -6.51 -13.01
CA THR A 74 15.51 -6.84 -12.97
C THR A 74 15.35 -8.37 -12.99
N PRO A 75 14.17 -8.92 -12.65
CA PRO A 75 13.84 -10.33 -12.86
C PRO A 75 14.08 -10.76 -14.32
N GLN A 76 14.70 -11.92 -14.54
CA GLN A 76 14.97 -12.44 -15.89
C GLN A 76 14.47 -13.87 -16.05
N VAL A 77 13.74 -14.15 -17.14
CA VAL A 77 13.35 -15.50 -17.55
C VAL A 77 14.57 -16.27 -18.06
N ILE A 78 14.72 -17.52 -17.59
CA ILE A 78 15.87 -18.40 -17.80
C ILE A 78 15.45 -19.65 -18.59
N LYS A 79 16.21 -19.96 -19.64
CA LYS A 79 16.10 -21.18 -20.44
C LYS A 79 17.10 -22.22 -19.94
N SER A 80 16.87 -23.49 -20.26
CA SER A 80 17.76 -24.60 -19.88
C SER A 80 19.19 -24.48 -20.44
N THR A 81 19.37 -23.71 -21.51
CA THR A 81 20.66 -23.40 -22.12
C THR A 81 21.49 -22.38 -21.34
N ASP A 82 20.85 -21.55 -20.53
CA ASP A 82 21.47 -20.37 -19.93
C ASP A 82 22.37 -20.71 -18.73
N LYS A 83 23.31 -19.82 -18.44
CA LYS A 83 24.26 -19.93 -17.33
C LYS A 83 24.07 -18.76 -16.38
N ILE A 84 23.63 -19.07 -15.15
CA ILE A 84 23.52 -18.10 -14.06
C ILE A 84 24.85 -18.10 -13.29
N TYR A 85 25.46 -16.94 -13.07
CA TYR A 85 26.70 -16.78 -12.31
C TYR A 85 26.44 -16.06 -10.99
N ILE A 86 26.91 -16.64 -9.89
CA ILE A 86 26.73 -16.17 -8.51
C ILE A 86 28.07 -16.33 -7.79
N GLY A 87 28.85 -15.24 -7.72
CA GLY A 87 30.24 -15.29 -7.23
C GLY A 87 31.09 -16.25 -8.08
N ASP A 88 31.74 -17.23 -7.43
CA ASP A 88 32.55 -18.26 -8.12
C ASP A 88 31.74 -19.47 -8.63
N TYR A 89 30.40 -19.45 -8.52
CA TYR A 89 29.53 -20.54 -8.96
C TYR A 89 28.84 -20.23 -10.30
N THR A 90 28.73 -21.25 -11.15
CA THR A 90 27.84 -21.26 -12.31
C THR A 90 26.72 -22.28 -12.08
N LEU A 91 25.47 -21.86 -12.22
CA LEU A 91 24.28 -22.69 -12.10
C LEU A 91 23.61 -22.83 -13.48
N GLN A 92 23.10 -24.03 -13.76
CA GLN A 92 22.25 -24.32 -14.92
C GLN A 92 21.01 -25.10 -14.48
N LEU A 93 19.89 -24.92 -15.19
CA LEU A 93 18.60 -25.54 -14.86
C LEU A 93 18.18 -26.54 -15.95
N THR A 94 17.65 -27.69 -15.52
CA THR A 94 17.11 -28.73 -16.41
C THR A 94 15.68 -29.06 -15.97
N PRO A 95 14.64 -28.72 -16.76
CA PRO A 95 13.27 -29.15 -16.49
C PRO A 95 13.20 -30.68 -16.53
N ASN A 96 12.62 -31.33 -15.52
CA ASN A 96 12.57 -32.79 -15.46
C ASN A 96 11.39 -33.32 -16.30
N GLY A 97 11.52 -33.21 -17.63
CA GLY A 97 10.56 -33.64 -18.64
C GLY A 97 11.22 -34.23 -19.89
N GLU A 98 12.40 -33.71 -20.28
CA GLU A 98 13.23 -34.35 -21.31
C GLU A 98 14.02 -35.52 -20.71
N LYS A 99 13.52 -36.74 -20.91
CA LYS A 99 14.30 -37.95 -20.59
C LYS A 99 15.55 -37.98 -21.46
N SER A 100 16.72 -37.93 -20.83
CA SER A 100 18.02 -38.10 -21.47
C SER A 100 18.03 -39.26 -22.46
N GLY A 101 18.11 -38.92 -23.76
CA GLY A 101 18.29 -39.89 -24.82
C GLY A 101 19.66 -40.53 -24.69
N ALA A 102 19.71 -41.74 -24.13
CA ALA A 102 20.96 -42.43 -23.79
C ALA A 102 21.76 -42.82 -25.04
N VAL A 103 22.56 -41.88 -25.56
CA VAL A 103 23.64 -42.18 -26.50
C VAL A 103 24.68 -43.01 -25.77
N LYS A 104 24.52 -44.35 -25.86
CA LYS A 104 25.48 -45.31 -25.33
C LYS A 104 26.87 -45.01 -25.86
N ALA A 105 27.88 -45.13 -25.00
CA ALA A 105 29.26 -45.22 -25.45
C ALA A 105 29.39 -46.38 -26.45
N LYS A 106 29.98 -46.08 -27.61
CA LYS A 106 30.64 -47.06 -28.46
C LYS A 106 32.14 -46.90 -28.28
N THR A 107 32.75 -47.83 -27.57
CA THR A 107 34.16 -48.17 -27.77
C THR A 107 34.23 -49.21 -28.90
N ASP A 108 34.84 -48.83 -30.01
CA ASP A 108 35.43 -49.73 -31.00
C ASP A 108 36.81 -49.11 -31.34
N GLU A 109 37.87 -49.90 -31.40
CA GLU A 109 39.26 -49.43 -31.55
C GLU A 109 39.77 -49.53 -33.01
N GLU A 110 41.01 -49.06 -33.21
CA GLU A 110 41.87 -49.23 -34.41
C GLU A 110 41.49 -48.49 -35.71
N GLY A 111 42.49 -47.89 -36.37
CA GLY A 111 42.32 -47.19 -37.65
C GLY A 111 43.24 -45.97 -37.86
N ALA A 112 44.56 -46.15 -37.81
CA ALA A 112 45.50 -45.07 -38.14
C ALA A 112 45.71 -44.90 -39.66
N VAL A 113 46.01 -43.68 -40.13
CA VAL A 113 46.99 -43.32 -41.19
C VAL A 113 47.05 -41.78 -41.38
N GLU A 114 48.22 -41.22 -41.03
CA GLU A 114 49.01 -40.17 -41.71
C GLU A 114 48.36 -39.12 -42.66
N SER A 115 48.57 -37.83 -42.39
CA SER A 115 49.31 -36.88 -43.29
C SER A 115 49.45 -35.47 -42.67
N ALA A 116 50.36 -34.65 -43.20
CA ALA A 116 50.91 -33.44 -42.54
C ALA A 116 50.54 -32.09 -43.22
N PRO A 117 50.65 -30.94 -42.51
CA PRO A 117 50.30 -29.61 -43.03
C PRO A 117 51.50 -28.75 -43.51
N PRO A 118 51.26 -27.76 -44.39
CA PRO A 118 52.04 -26.53 -44.52
C PRO A 118 51.16 -25.28 -44.20
N SER A 119 51.51 -24.43 -43.23
CA SER A 119 52.50 -23.30 -43.25
C SER A 119 51.79 -21.92 -43.39
N GLY A 120 52.26 -20.83 -42.76
CA GLY A 120 53.36 -20.65 -41.79
C GLY A 120 53.38 -19.25 -41.13
N THR A 121 54.40 -19.01 -40.29
CA THR A 121 55.10 -17.72 -39.91
C THR A 121 54.30 -16.39 -39.86
N GLN A 122 54.25 -15.58 -38.79
CA GLN A 122 55.29 -15.02 -37.86
C GLN A 122 56.41 -14.18 -38.53
N GLU A 123 57.10 -13.22 -37.88
CA GLU A 123 56.89 -12.55 -36.55
C GLU A 123 56.29 -11.13 -36.80
N ALA A 124 56.66 -9.92 -36.30
CA ALA A 124 57.54 -9.32 -35.26
C ALA A 124 56.90 -7.96 -34.85
N SER A 125 57.25 -7.18 -33.81
CA SER A 125 58.28 -7.20 -32.74
C SER A 125 57.73 -6.38 -31.55
N LYS A 126 57.88 -6.73 -30.26
CA LYS A 126 59.03 -6.48 -29.33
C LYS A 126 59.23 -4.98 -28.97
N GLU A 127 59.69 -4.57 -27.78
CA GLU A 127 60.52 -5.23 -26.74
C GLU A 127 60.03 -5.09 -25.28
N ARG A 128 60.78 -5.68 -24.33
CA ARG A 128 60.58 -5.65 -22.87
C ARG A 128 61.95 -5.79 -22.16
N PRO A 129 62.15 -5.21 -20.97
CA PRO A 129 63.01 -5.87 -19.97
C PRO A 129 62.39 -5.96 -18.56
N LYS A 130 62.54 -7.16 -17.96
CA LYS A 130 63.17 -7.49 -16.66
C LYS A 130 62.94 -6.58 -15.42
N ALA A 131 62.96 -7.07 -14.16
CA ALA A 131 62.82 -8.40 -13.55
C ALA A 131 62.87 -8.21 -12.00
N GLY A 132 62.31 -9.12 -11.20
CA GLY A 132 62.42 -9.07 -9.73
C GLY A 132 61.29 -9.81 -9.01
N GLY A 133 61.62 -10.48 -7.89
CA GLY A 133 60.74 -11.36 -7.12
C GLY A 133 60.29 -10.80 -5.75
N PRO A 134 59.61 -11.61 -4.92
CA PRO A 134 58.58 -11.11 -3.98
C PRO A 134 58.94 -11.18 -2.49
N GLY A 135 58.11 -10.53 -1.66
CA GLY A 135 58.09 -10.68 -0.20
C GLY A 135 56.76 -10.15 0.42
N LEU A 136 56.35 -10.76 1.53
CA LEU A 136 55.21 -10.38 2.39
C LEU A 136 55.69 -10.40 3.86
N ILE A 137 54.85 -9.88 4.78
CA ILE A 137 54.91 -9.95 6.27
C ILE A 137 56.02 -9.15 6.99
N ASP A 138 55.77 -8.39 8.08
CA ASP A 138 54.51 -7.78 8.57
C ASP A 138 54.74 -6.67 9.65
N GLU A 139 53.62 -6.11 10.14
CA GLU A 139 53.37 -5.44 11.44
C GLU A 139 54.11 -4.15 11.91
N SER A 140 53.27 -3.14 12.23
CA SER A 140 53.27 -2.31 13.47
C SER A 140 53.90 -0.90 13.55
N PHE A 141 53.33 -0.16 14.52
CA PHE A 141 53.74 1.08 15.22
C PHE A 141 53.35 2.48 14.69
N ASP A 142 53.07 3.35 15.67
CA ASP A 142 52.43 4.67 15.56
C ASP A 142 53.41 5.82 15.26
N GLN A 143 52.89 6.96 14.77
CA GLN A 143 52.91 8.23 15.55
C GLN A 143 52.10 9.38 14.91
N GLU A 144 51.85 10.41 15.72
CA GLU A 144 51.04 11.61 15.43
C GLU A 144 51.77 12.64 14.55
N PHE A 145 51.02 13.57 13.94
CA PHE A 145 51.58 14.87 13.55
C PHE A 145 50.51 15.98 13.54
N GLU A 146 50.77 17.08 14.26
CA GLU A 146 49.88 18.26 14.32
C GLU A 146 50.11 19.25 13.15
N PRO A 147 49.12 20.11 12.82
CA PRO A 147 49.26 21.14 11.79
C PRO A 147 49.79 22.49 12.32
N GLU A 148 50.79 23.07 11.65
CA GLU A 148 51.29 24.44 11.95
C GLU A 148 50.54 25.55 11.16
N PRO A 149 50.55 26.82 11.61
CA PRO A 149 49.47 27.78 11.30
C PRO A 149 49.90 29.05 10.54
N GLN A 150 48.94 29.91 10.17
CA GLN A 150 49.21 31.37 10.09
C GLN A 150 48.02 32.36 10.18
N LYS A 151 47.97 33.03 11.35
CA LYS A 151 47.84 34.49 11.57
C LYS A 151 46.82 35.31 10.73
N GLY A 152 45.72 35.71 11.38
CA GLY A 152 44.73 36.67 10.85
C GLY A 152 45.06 38.16 11.06
N LYS A 153 44.05 39.03 10.91
CA LYS A 153 44.16 40.50 11.10
C LYS A 153 42.81 41.17 11.41
N ALA A 154 42.84 42.16 12.31
CA ALA A 154 41.80 43.15 12.66
C ALA A 154 42.51 44.34 13.35
N PRO A 155 41.86 45.45 13.75
CA PRO A 155 40.46 45.86 13.55
C PRO A 155 40.31 47.28 12.93
N ALA A 156 39.07 47.77 12.79
CA ALA A 156 38.72 49.19 12.75
C ALA A 156 37.28 49.38 13.27
N ALA A 157 36.96 50.54 13.86
CA ALA A 157 35.65 50.81 14.48
C ALA A 157 35.03 52.14 14.00
N ALA A 158 33.70 52.23 14.02
CA ALA A 158 32.96 53.46 13.83
C ALA A 158 31.64 53.41 14.64
N SER A 159 31.30 54.50 15.33
CA SER A 159 30.15 54.58 16.24
C SER A 159 29.05 55.48 15.71
N LYS A 160 27.77 55.13 15.96
CA LYS A 160 26.64 56.07 15.97
C LYS A 160 25.73 55.80 17.17
N LYS A 161 25.09 56.88 17.67
CA LYS A 161 24.18 56.92 18.82
C LYS A 161 22.74 57.31 18.35
N PRO A 162 21.69 57.41 19.19
CA PRO A 162 20.42 56.75 18.88
C PRO A 162 19.21 57.69 18.75
N ALA A 163 18.06 57.12 18.37
CA ALA A 163 16.70 57.60 18.67
C ALA A 163 15.98 56.44 19.40
N LYS A 164 15.55 56.59 20.66
CA LYS A 164 14.42 57.36 21.21
C LYS A 164 13.09 56.60 21.07
N ALA A 165 12.53 56.20 22.22
CA ALA A 165 11.26 55.49 22.36
C ALA A 165 10.06 56.44 22.62
N PRO A 166 8.83 55.90 22.53
CA PRO A 166 7.67 56.32 23.31
C PRO A 166 7.27 55.28 24.39
N GLU A 167 6.59 55.75 25.43
CA GLU A 167 5.90 54.95 26.47
C GLU A 167 4.36 55.00 26.24
N PRO A 168 3.52 54.20 26.94
CA PRO A 168 2.22 53.72 26.41
C PRO A 168 0.95 54.38 26.99
N GLU A 169 -0.20 53.75 26.69
CA GLU A 169 -1.50 53.80 27.41
C GLU A 169 -2.41 55.05 27.21
N PRO A 170 -3.74 54.98 27.47
CA PRO A 170 -4.47 54.05 28.36
C PRO A 170 -5.49 53.07 27.73
N GLU A 171 -5.99 52.17 28.58
CA GLU A 171 -7.15 51.28 28.41
C GLU A 171 -8.49 52.02 28.63
N PRO A 172 -9.64 51.40 28.27
CA PRO A 172 -10.93 51.62 28.93
C PRO A 172 -11.31 50.46 29.87
N GLU A 173 -12.11 50.78 30.89
CA GLU A 173 -12.67 49.84 31.88
C GLU A 173 -13.92 49.12 31.32
N ASP A 174 -14.26 47.94 31.87
CA ASP A 174 -15.58 47.29 31.77
C ASP A 174 -15.93 46.69 33.16
N GLU A 175 -17.21 46.72 33.54
CA GLU A 175 -17.66 46.64 34.95
C GLU A 175 -18.17 45.24 35.41
N ASP A 176 -18.26 45.03 36.74
CA ASP A 176 -18.89 43.87 37.38
C ASP A 176 -20.42 43.78 37.13
N SER A 177 -20.99 42.57 37.05
CA SER A 177 -22.36 42.29 37.54
C SER A 177 -22.72 40.79 37.65
N ASP A 178 -22.78 40.33 38.90
CA ASP A 178 -23.82 39.50 39.56
C ASP A 178 -24.54 38.30 38.88
N GLU A 179 -24.36 37.16 39.55
CA GLU A 179 -25.34 36.16 40.05
C GLU A 179 -26.66 35.81 39.31
N GLY A 180 -26.96 34.49 39.31
CA GLY A 180 -28.29 33.91 39.01
C GLY A 180 -28.25 32.86 37.90
N GLY A 181 -28.47 31.56 38.11
CA GLY A 181 -28.81 30.83 39.34
C GLY A 181 -30.31 30.53 39.48
N LEU A 182 -30.76 29.38 38.98
CA LEU A 182 -31.96 28.64 39.44
C LEU A 182 -31.98 27.21 38.85
N GLU A 183 -32.66 26.30 39.53
CA GLU A 183 -32.75 24.86 39.22
C GLU A 183 -34.16 24.44 38.76
N LEU A 184 -34.39 23.12 38.70
CA LEU A 184 -35.66 22.39 38.55
C LEU A 184 -36.20 22.23 37.12
N GLU A 185 -36.90 21.16 36.77
CA GLU A 185 -36.77 19.70 36.98
C GLU A 185 -38.04 19.05 36.38
N LEU A 186 -37.86 17.94 35.67
CA LEU A 186 -38.73 16.75 35.60
C LEU A 186 -40.28 16.88 35.40
N GLY A 187 -40.75 16.21 34.35
CA GLY A 187 -42.10 15.60 34.28
C GLY A 187 -43.03 16.19 33.21
N GLY A 188 -43.83 15.40 32.48
CA GLY A 188 -43.84 13.94 32.37
C GLY A 188 -45.17 13.33 31.95
N GLY A 189 -45.15 12.46 30.93
CA GLY A 189 -46.24 11.52 30.62
C GLY A 189 -47.26 11.98 29.55
N PRO A 190 -48.04 11.05 28.94
CA PRO A 190 -48.75 11.29 27.68
C PRO A 190 -50.28 11.13 27.73
N SER A 191 -50.98 11.54 26.66
CA SER A 191 -52.29 10.97 26.29
C SER A 191 -52.69 11.27 24.82
N THR A 192 -52.97 10.20 24.09
CA THR A 192 -53.97 10.08 23.00
C THR A 192 -55.24 9.40 23.63
N PRO A 193 -56.42 9.23 22.98
CA PRO A 193 -56.65 9.07 21.53
C PRO A 193 -57.99 9.67 20.97
N GLU A 194 -58.37 9.21 19.77
CA GLU A 194 -59.71 9.25 19.13
C GLU A 194 -60.25 10.65 18.69
N ALA A 195 -61.15 10.77 17.70
CA ALA A 195 -61.48 10.02 16.47
C ALA A 195 -62.53 10.84 15.66
N ASP A 196 -62.73 10.53 14.36
CA ASP A 196 -63.90 10.90 13.51
C ASP A 196 -64.13 12.43 13.23
N ASP A 197 -64.71 12.92 12.12
CA ASP A 197 -65.01 12.35 10.79
C ASP A 197 -65.17 13.46 9.71
N GLU A 198 -65.31 13.06 8.44
CA GLU A 198 -65.89 13.75 7.25
C GLU A 198 -65.79 15.29 7.05
N GLU A 199 -65.11 15.74 5.98
CA GLU A 199 -65.75 16.27 4.73
C GLU A 199 -64.72 16.61 3.64
N GLU A 200 -64.99 16.26 2.36
CA GLU A 200 -64.17 16.67 1.21
C GLU A 200 -64.64 18.02 0.63
N VAL A 201 -63.72 18.98 0.52
CA VAL A 201 -63.88 20.23 -0.25
C VAL A 201 -62.61 20.41 -1.11
N PRO A 202 -62.72 20.73 -2.42
CA PRO A 202 -61.56 20.73 -3.31
C PRO A 202 -60.56 21.85 -2.99
N PRO A 203 -59.26 21.66 -3.30
CA PRO A 203 -58.27 22.72 -3.15
C PRO A 203 -58.57 23.88 -4.10
N GLU A 204 -58.52 25.11 -3.58
CA GLU A 204 -58.43 26.31 -4.40
C GLU A 204 -57.04 26.39 -5.04
N GLU A 205 -56.94 26.96 -6.24
CA GLU A 205 -55.67 27.13 -6.96
C GLU A 205 -54.82 28.23 -6.27
N GLU A 206 -53.80 27.83 -5.50
CA GLU A 206 -52.73 28.77 -5.13
C GLU A 206 -51.96 29.20 -6.40
N PRO A 207 -51.74 30.51 -6.63
CA PRO A 207 -51.13 31.00 -7.86
C PRO A 207 -49.64 30.66 -7.95
N GLU A 208 -49.17 30.34 -9.16
CA GLU A 208 -47.74 30.12 -9.43
C GLU A 208 -46.88 31.32 -8.98
N PRO A 209 -45.70 31.10 -8.36
CA PRO A 209 -44.81 32.18 -7.99
C PRO A 209 -44.22 32.86 -9.24
N GLU A 210 -44.44 34.16 -9.41
CA GLU A 210 -43.85 34.93 -10.52
C GLU A 210 -42.31 34.85 -10.50
N PRO A 211 -41.65 34.69 -11.67
CA PRO A 211 -40.19 34.56 -11.74
C PRO A 211 -39.48 35.89 -11.42
N GLU A 212 -38.36 35.81 -10.71
CA GLU A 212 -37.55 36.99 -10.37
C GLU A 212 -37.05 37.74 -11.63
N PRO A 213 -37.03 39.09 -11.60
CA PRO A 213 -36.76 39.89 -12.79
C PRO A 213 -35.27 39.97 -13.17
N GLU A 214 -34.95 39.61 -14.42
CA GLU A 214 -33.60 39.79 -14.97
C GLU A 214 -33.08 41.25 -14.88
N PRO A 215 -31.80 41.47 -14.54
CA PRO A 215 -31.23 42.80 -14.44
C PRO A 215 -31.05 43.47 -15.82
N LYS A 216 -31.72 44.61 -16.03
CA LYS A 216 -31.70 45.34 -17.32
C LYS A 216 -30.32 45.95 -17.65
N PRO A 217 -29.93 45.98 -18.94
CA PRO A 217 -28.58 46.37 -19.37
C PRO A 217 -28.35 47.89 -19.42
N PRO A 218 -27.09 48.37 -19.26
CA PRO A 218 -26.72 49.77 -19.44
C PRO A 218 -26.82 50.25 -20.91
N ALA A 219 -26.99 51.55 -21.09
CA ALA A 219 -27.34 52.18 -22.36
C ALA A 219 -26.20 52.26 -23.40
N LYS A 220 -26.57 52.38 -24.68
CA LYS A 220 -25.67 52.28 -25.85
C LYS A 220 -24.92 53.58 -26.15
N GLY A 221 -23.60 53.49 -26.24
CA GLY A 221 -22.73 54.42 -27.00
C GLY A 221 -22.02 53.68 -28.14
N LYS A 222 -22.01 54.23 -29.36
CA LYS A 222 -21.32 53.65 -30.55
C LYS A 222 -19.87 54.19 -30.60
N ALA A 223 -18.88 53.54 -31.22
CA ALA A 223 -18.96 52.62 -32.36
C ALA A 223 -17.87 51.51 -32.39
N THR A 224 -18.09 50.57 -33.33
CA THR A 224 -17.26 49.41 -33.75
C THR A 224 -16.05 49.77 -34.64
N PRO A 225 -15.18 48.79 -35.03
CA PRO A 225 -14.99 47.42 -34.51
C PRO A 225 -13.51 47.07 -34.18
N LEU A 226 -13.28 45.96 -33.48
CA LEU A 226 -12.07 45.14 -33.66
C LEU A 226 -12.31 43.68 -33.27
N ARG A 227 -11.48 42.78 -33.80
CA ARG A 227 -11.69 41.31 -33.87
C ARG A 227 -10.52 40.59 -33.22
N THR A 228 -10.79 39.70 -32.27
CA THR A 228 -9.77 38.88 -31.58
C THR A 228 -9.09 37.88 -32.52
N PRO A 229 -7.80 37.60 -32.28
CA PRO A 229 -7.45 36.21 -31.90
C PRO A 229 -6.31 36.07 -30.87
N ALA A 230 -6.33 34.93 -30.17
CA ALA A 230 -5.22 34.15 -29.56
C ALA A 230 -4.03 34.85 -28.85
N PRO A 231 -3.74 34.50 -27.56
CA PRO A 231 -2.48 34.86 -26.92
C PRO A 231 -1.30 33.99 -27.39
N LYS A 232 -0.10 34.56 -27.45
CA LYS A 232 1.18 33.83 -27.57
C LYS A 232 2.13 34.24 -26.44
N LEU A 233 2.98 33.31 -26.02
CA LEU A 233 4.04 33.54 -25.04
C LEU A 233 5.08 34.53 -25.57
N SER A 234 5.63 35.36 -24.68
CA SER A 234 6.83 36.18 -24.93
C SER A 234 7.88 35.97 -23.83
N LYS A 235 9.11 35.61 -24.23
CA LYS A 235 10.27 35.51 -23.31
C LYS A 235 10.79 36.90 -22.90
N PRO A 236 11.49 37.02 -21.75
CA PRO A 236 12.08 38.29 -21.28
C PRO A 236 13.42 38.64 -21.96
N ALA A 237 13.77 39.92 -21.93
CA ALA A 237 15.06 40.50 -22.32
C ALA A 237 15.21 41.93 -21.74
N ALA A 238 16.39 42.56 -21.60
CA ALA A 238 17.77 42.08 -21.40
C ALA A 238 18.70 43.29 -21.11
N ALA A 239 19.73 43.13 -20.27
CA ALA A 239 20.94 44.00 -20.17
C ALA A 239 21.93 43.42 -19.14
N SER A 240 23.27 43.59 -19.20
CA SER A 240 24.19 43.95 -20.29
C SER A 240 25.65 43.83 -19.78
N ALA A 241 26.59 43.20 -20.52
CA ALA A 241 28.02 43.58 -20.60
C ALA A 241 28.87 42.65 -21.51
N ALA A 242 29.78 43.27 -22.28
CA ALA A 242 30.74 42.74 -23.26
C ALA A 242 31.69 41.60 -22.76
N LYS A 243 32.48 40.87 -23.59
CA LYS A 243 33.42 41.39 -24.62
C LYS A 243 34.25 40.29 -25.35
N LYS A 244 34.26 40.27 -26.71
CA LYS A 244 35.26 39.62 -27.61
C LYS A 244 35.30 38.06 -27.59
N ARG A 245 35.77 37.33 -28.62
CA ARG A 245 36.47 37.63 -29.90
C ARG A 245 36.32 36.44 -30.89
N ASP A 246 36.48 36.67 -32.21
CA ASP A 246 36.89 35.77 -33.33
C ASP A 246 36.15 34.39 -33.48
N ALA A 247 35.58 33.91 -34.60
CA ALA A 247 35.81 34.00 -36.06
C ALA A 247 36.96 33.09 -36.58
N GLU A 248 36.87 32.39 -37.73
CA GLU A 248 35.81 32.27 -38.77
C GLU A 248 34.81 31.08 -38.48
N GLU A 249 34.31 30.12 -39.29
CA GLU A 249 34.44 29.62 -40.70
C GLU A 249 33.16 28.81 -41.13
N GLU A 250 33.04 28.25 -42.35
CA GLU A 250 31.77 27.80 -43.01
C GLU A 250 31.48 26.26 -43.06
N LEU A 251 30.19 25.88 -43.18
CA LEU A 251 29.72 24.76 -44.03
C LEU A 251 28.17 24.75 -44.19
N ASP A 252 27.68 24.90 -45.42
CA ASP A 252 26.24 24.82 -45.77
C ASP A 252 25.73 23.36 -45.88
N LEU A 253 24.49 23.13 -45.45
CA LEU A 253 23.69 21.94 -45.83
C LEU A 253 22.20 22.32 -46.01
N GLU A 254 21.63 21.94 -47.15
CA GLU A 254 20.25 22.24 -47.55
C GLU A 254 19.19 21.38 -46.83
N PRO A 255 17.92 21.83 -46.73
CA PRO A 255 16.84 21.09 -46.09
C PRO A 255 16.36 19.86 -46.89
N SER A 256 16.05 18.78 -46.18
CA SER A 256 15.58 17.51 -46.76
C SER A 256 14.19 17.59 -47.44
N PRO A 257 13.96 16.82 -48.53
CA PRO A 257 12.68 16.81 -49.25
C PRO A 257 11.57 15.97 -48.56
N PRO A 258 10.28 16.20 -48.90
CA PRO A 258 9.15 15.46 -48.33
C PRO A 258 9.02 14.01 -48.85
N PRO A 259 8.30 13.13 -48.13
CA PRO A 259 8.19 11.71 -48.46
C PRO A 259 7.30 11.41 -49.69
N PRO A 260 7.59 10.34 -50.46
CA PRO A 260 6.85 9.97 -51.66
C PRO A 260 5.56 9.18 -51.38
N ALA A 261 4.57 9.30 -52.27
CA ALA A 261 3.32 8.56 -52.19
C ALA A 261 3.45 7.07 -52.58
N ALA A 262 2.59 6.22 -52.00
CA ALA A 262 2.59 4.77 -52.18
C ALA A 262 2.21 4.32 -53.61
N LYS A 263 2.66 3.11 -53.98
CA LYS A 263 2.30 2.41 -55.23
C LYS A 263 1.78 1.00 -54.94
N PRO A 264 0.91 0.42 -55.81
CA PRO A 264 0.17 -0.80 -55.51
C PRO A 264 1.03 -2.07 -55.58
N ALA A 265 0.58 -3.11 -54.87
CA ALA A 265 1.25 -4.41 -54.76
C ALA A 265 1.15 -5.26 -56.05
N PRO A 266 2.14 -6.13 -56.34
CA PRO A 266 2.14 -7.01 -57.50
C PRO A 266 1.24 -8.24 -57.30
N LYS A 267 0.66 -8.74 -58.40
CA LYS A 267 0.02 -10.08 -58.44
C LYS A 267 1.09 -11.16 -58.56
N ILE A 268 0.87 -12.31 -57.90
CA ILE A 268 1.61 -13.56 -58.13
C ILE A 268 0.58 -14.65 -58.48
N GLU A 269 0.88 -15.45 -59.49
CA GLU A 269 -0.02 -16.47 -60.03
C GLU A 269 0.07 -17.80 -59.25
N ALA A 270 -1.06 -18.47 -59.06
CA ALA A 270 -1.11 -19.76 -58.41
C ALA A 270 -0.67 -20.90 -59.34
N LYS A 271 0.19 -21.80 -58.85
CA LYS A 271 0.44 -23.12 -59.46
C LYS A 271 0.00 -24.23 -58.51
N THR A 272 -0.68 -25.21 -59.08
CA THR A 272 -1.40 -26.27 -58.35
C THR A 272 -0.48 -27.39 -57.86
N ALA A 273 -0.68 -27.82 -56.62
CA ALA A 273 -0.30 -29.14 -56.12
C ALA A 273 -1.54 -29.85 -55.55
N ARG A 274 -1.61 -31.19 -55.66
CA ARG A 274 -2.77 -31.97 -55.19
C ARG A 274 -2.69 -32.27 -53.69
N PRO A 275 -3.81 -32.25 -52.95
CA PRO A 275 -3.88 -32.81 -51.60
C PRO A 275 -3.97 -34.35 -51.62
N SER A 276 -3.45 -34.98 -50.57
CA SER A 276 -3.74 -36.38 -50.22
C SER A 276 -5.02 -36.45 -49.36
N PRO A 277 -5.76 -37.58 -49.36
CA PRO A 277 -7.11 -37.62 -48.81
C PRO A 277 -7.14 -37.62 -47.26
N VAL A 278 -7.96 -36.74 -46.70
CA VAL A 278 -8.36 -36.77 -45.28
C VAL A 278 -9.57 -37.69 -45.11
N LYS A 279 -9.61 -38.42 -43.99
CA LYS A 279 -10.67 -39.40 -43.66
C LYS A 279 -11.94 -38.66 -43.16
N PRO A 280 -13.15 -39.00 -43.64
CA PRO A 280 -14.38 -38.31 -43.22
C PRO A 280 -14.80 -38.69 -41.79
N PRO A 281 -15.52 -37.81 -41.07
CA PRO A 281 -16.12 -38.12 -39.77
C PRO A 281 -17.34 -39.06 -39.94
N PRO A 282 -17.71 -39.82 -38.90
CA PRO A 282 -18.95 -40.61 -38.88
C PRO A 282 -20.19 -39.72 -38.84
N LYS A 283 -21.32 -40.23 -39.34
CA LYS A 283 -22.64 -39.60 -39.29
C LYS A 283 -23.48 -40.15 -38.11
N PRO A 284 -24.49 -39.40 -37.63
CA PRO A 284 -25.38 -39.84 -36.55
C PRO A 284 -26.27 -41.04 -36.95
N VAL A 285 -26.81 -41.71 -35.93
CA VAL A 285 -27.65 -42.92 -36.06
C VAL A 285 -28.86 -42.83 -35.13
N GLU A 286 -30.06 -42.90 -35.71
CA GLU A 286 -31.38 -43.02 -35.07
C GLU A 286 -32.36 -43.62 -36.12
N PRO A 287 -33.51 -44.22 -35.74
CA PRO A 287 -33.87 -44.87 -34.47
C PRO A 287 -34.57 -46.25 -34.71
N GLU A 288 -35.40 -46.71 -33.75
CA GLU A 288 -36.46 -47.75 -33.85
C GLU A 288 -36.07 -49.26 -33.85
N PRO A 289 -36.99 -50.20 -33.50
CA PRO A 289 -37.91 -50.15 -32.34
C PRO A 289 -38.20 -51.52 -31.65
N GLU A 290 -38.21 -51.57 -30.31
CA GLU A 290 -38.83 -52.64 -29.48
C GLU A 290 -39.22 -52.02 -28.10
N ALA A 291 -40.20 -52.48 -27.32
CA ALA A 291 -41.47 -53.20 -27.54
C ALA A 291 -42.24 -53.13 -26.18
N GLU A 292 -43.57 -53.29 -26.17
CA GLU A 292 -44.40 -53.16 -24.96
C GLU A 292 -44.38 -54.42 -24.08
N ASP A 293 -44.43 -54.26 -22.75
CA ASP A 293 -45.14 -55.19 -21.87
C ASP A 293 -45.65 -54.47 -20.61
N ASP A 294 -46.74 -54.98 -20.04
CA ASP A 294 -47.51 -54.36 -18.95
C ASP A 294 -46.92 -54.65 -17.56
N LEU A 295 -47.23 -53.79 -16.57
CA LEU A 295 -48.00 -54.18 -15.37
C LEU A 295 -48.14 -53.06 -14.34
N LEU A 296 -49.27 -53.08 -13.63
CA LEU A 296 -49.70 -52.09 -12.65
C LEU A 296 -49.37 -52.46 -11.19
N ASP A 297 -49.47 -51.43 -10.35
CA ASP A 297 -49.94 -51.44 -8.96
C ASP A 297 -49.03 -51.82 -7.76
N GLN A 298 -49.45 -51.24 -6.63
CA GLN A 298 -49.13 -51.53 -5.23
C GLN A 298 -47.83 -50.99 -4.62
N VAL A 299 -47.88 -49.69 -4.29
CA VAL A 299 -47.07 -49.09 -3.22
C VAL A 299 -47.32 -49.83 -1.89
N THR A 300 -46.28 -50.49 -1.37
CA THR A 300 -46.19 -50.87 0.05
C THR A 300 -44.77 -50.60 0.58
N PRO A 301 -44.60 -50.16 1.84
CA PRO A 301 -43.31 -49.69 2.33
C PRO A 301 -42.38 -50.84 2.75
N ALA A 302 -41.18 -50.87 2.16
CA ALA A 302 -40.06 -51.68 2.65
C ALA A 302 -39.53 -51.13 4.00
N PRO A 303 -38.96 -51.97 4.88
CA PRO A 303 -38.74 -51.62 6.27
C PRO A 303 -37.58 -50.64 6.50
N ALA A 304 -37.69 -49.85 7.57
CA ALA A 304 -36.64 -48.94 8.01
C ALA A 304 -35.29 -49.67 8.25
N PRO A 305 -34.15 -49.06 7.88
CA PRO A 305 -32.84 -49.63 8.15
C PRO A 305 -32.62 -49.77 9.65
N LYS A 306 -32.11 -50.93 10.09
CA LYS A 306 -31.74 -51.14 11.49
C LYS A 306 -30.62 -50.17 11.87
N ALA A 307 -30.77 -49.52 13.02
CA ALA A 307 -29.71 -48.71 13.59
C ALA A 307 -28.41 -49.52 13.75
N PRO A 308 -27.23 -48.93 13.49
CA PRO A 308 -25.96 -49.55 13.82
C PRO A 308 -25.88 -49.80 15.35
N PRO A 309 -25.10 -50.79 15.81
CA PRO A 309 -24.81 -50.94 17.23
C PRO A 309 -24.12 -49.66 17.74
N PRO A 310 -24.35 -49.25 19.00
CA PRO A 310 -23.69 -48.08 19.55
C PRO A 310 -22.18 -48.30 19.58
N GLU A 311 -21.43 -47.33 19.07
CA GLU A 311 -19.98 -47.29 19.25
C GLU A 311 -19.65 -47.24 20.75
N PRO A 312 -18.52 -47.80 21.19
CA PRO A 312 -18.12 -47.75 22.58
C PRO A 312 -17.91 -46.28 22.98
N VAL A 313 -18.76 -45.77 23.87
CA VAL A 313 -18.64 -44.43 24.43
C VAL A 313 -17.31 -44.36 25.17
N VAL A 314 -16.31 -43.76 24.52
CA VAL A 314 -15.11 -43.26 25.20
C VAL A 314 -15.61 -42.20 26.18
N PRO A 315 -15.41 -42.36 27.49
CA PRO A 315 -15.82 -41.30 28.42
C PRO A 315 -15.06 -40.02 28.07
N PRO A 316 -15.67 -38.83 28.26
CA PRO A 316 -14.89 -37.59 28.18
C PRO A 316 -13.71 -37.70 29.15
N PRO A 317 -12.52 -37.16 28.81
CA PRO A 317 -11.40 -37.15 29.73
C PRO A 317 -11.87 -36.51 31.05
N GLU A 318 -11.65 -37.20 32.16
CA GLU A 318 -11.90 -36.63 33.48
C GLU A 318 -11.11 -35.32 33.59
N PRO A 319 -11.67 -34.25 34.16
CA PRO A 319 -10.99 -32.97 34.24
C PRO A 319 -9.71 -33.15 35.05
N GLU A 320 -8.55 -33.01 34.41
CA GLU A 320 -7.25 -33.11 35.08
C GLU A 320 -7.27 -32.21 36.32
N ALA A 321 -7.02 -32.81 37.47
CA ALA A 321 -7.22 -32.15 38.75
C ALA A 321 -6.39 -30.86 38.78
N ARG A 322 -7.06 -29.72 39.06
CA ARG A 322 -6.41 -28.41 39.16
C ARG A 322 -5.15 -28.51 40.01
N ILE A 323 -3.99 -28.43 39.35
CA ILE A 323 -2.73 -28.25 40.05
C ILE A 323 -2.85 -26.90 40.77
N SER A 324 -2.80 -26.94 42.10
CA SER A 324 -3.05 -25.78 42.96
C SER A 324 -2.17 -24.60 42.59
N ASP A 325 -2.70 -23.38 42.71
CA ASP A 325 -1.94 -22.14 42.57
C ASP A 325 -0.62 -22.19 43.36
N THR A 326 0.51 -22.33 42.66
CA THR A 326 1.82 -21.99 43.19
C THR A 326 1.98 -20.48 43.06
N PRO A 327 1.96 -19.71 44.18
CA PRO A 327 2.10 -18.27 44.10
C PRO A 327 3.46 -17.89 43.52
N ALA A 328 3.50 -16.78 42.79
CA ALA A 328 4.76 -16.22 42.29
C ALA A 328 5.75 -15.99 43.45
N PRO A 329 7.06 -16.19 43.22
CA PRO A 329 8.07 -15.97 44.27
C PRO A 329 8.01 -14.52 44.76
N ALA A 330 7.81 -14.36 46.07
CA ALA A 330 7.65 -13.06 46.70
C ALA A 330 8.90 -12.18 46.52
N PRO A 331 8.75 -10.85 46.43
CA PRO A 331 9.89 -9.94 46.49
C PRO A 331 10.68 -10.14 47.80
N PRO A 332 12.01 -9.90 47.81
CA PRO A 332 12.83 -10.12 48.99
C PRO A 332 12.33 -9.24 50.17
N PRO A 333 12.38 -9.76 51.41
CA PRO A 333 11.87 -9.05 52.57
C PRO A 333 12.65 -7.75 52.81
N ALA A 334 11.94 -6.69 53.14
CA ALA A 334 12.55 -5.44 53.60
C ALA A 334 13.38 -5.69 54.89
N PRO A 335 14.49 -4.95 55.09
CA PRO A 335 15.28 -5.08 56.30
C PRO A 335 14.45 -4.74 57.56
N PRO A 336 14.74 -5.37 58.71
CA PRO A 336 13.91 -5.26 59.90
C PRO A 336 13.86 -3.83 60.43
N ALA A 337 12.66 -3.35 60.75
CA ALA A 337 12.45 -2.06 61.38
C ALA A 337 13.04 -2.05 62.80
N VAL A 338 14.17 -1.36 62.98
CA VAL A 338 14.76 -1.12 64.30
C VAL A 338 13.90 -0.10 65.05
N ALA A 339 13.18 -0.57 66.07
CA ALA A 339 12.41 0.30 66.95
C ALA A 339 13.33 0.97 67.99
N THR A 340 13.78 2.20 67.70
CA THR A 340 14.36 3.12 68.68
C THR A 340 13.47 4.35 68.82
N GLY A 341 12.69 4.39 69.91
CA GLY A 341 11.83 5.54 70.21
C GLY A 341 12.65 6.74 70.72
N ALA A 342 12.40 7.92 70.15
CA ALA A 342 12.81 9.21 70.69
C ALA A 342 11.68 10.23 70.48
N ALA A 343 11.56 11.19 71.40
CA ALA A 343 10.38 12.05 71.55
C ALA A 343 10.06 12.92 70.33
N ALA A 344 8.76 13.18 70.11
CA ALA A 344 8.28 14.25 69.25
C ALA A 344 8.41 15.62 69.96
N PRO A 345 8.78 16.68 69.24
CA PRO A 345 8.27 18.03 69.46
C PRO A 345 7.11 18.32 68.50
N ALA A 346 6.17 19.18 68.92
CA ALA A 346 5.05 19.61 68.09
C ALA A 346 5.36 20.87 67.28
N ALA A 347 4.57 21.09 66.23
CA ALA A 347 4.44 22.31 65.41
C ALA A 347 5.67 22.76 64.59
N MET A 348 5.55 22.69 63.25
CA MET A 348 5.42 23.90 62.44
C MET A 348 4.78 23.62 61.06
N VAL A 349 4.30 24.71 60.46
CA VAL A 349 3.41 24.83 59.30
C VAL A 349 3.87 24.10 58.03
N GLY A 350 2.94 23.37 57.39
CA GLY A 350 2.70 23.41 55.94
C GLY A 350 3.86 23.19 54.97
N ALA A 351 4.50 22.02 55.00
CA ALA A 351 5.38 21.58 53.91
C ALA A 351 4.58 20.83 52.82
N VAL A 352 4.49 21.40 51.62
CA VAL A 352 4.06 20.65 50.43
C VAL A 352 5.10 19.55 50.18
N ARG A 353 4.66 18.29 50.08
CA ARG A 353 5.54 17.19 49.65
C ARG A 353 5.86 17.37 48.16
N ALA A 354 6.99 18.00 47.87
CA ALA A 354 7.59 17.95 46.54
C ALA A 354 7.74 16.48 46.10
N GLY A 355 7.42 16.21 44.84
CA GLY A 355 7.66 14.90 44.25
C GLY A 355 9.16 14.59 44.14
N PRO A 356 9.54 13.34 43.81
CA PRO A 356 10.94 13.03 43.52
C PRO A 356 11.48 13.95 42.42
N PHE A 357 12.75 14.33 42.55
CA PHE A 357 13.45 15.16 41.57
C PHE A 357 13.42 14.52 40.18
N LEU A 358 13.16 15.33 39.15
CA LEU A 358 13.18 14.93 37.75
C LEU A 358 14.62 14.93 37.23
N GLU A 359 15.07 13.77 36.73
CA GLU A 359 16.28 13.69 35.89
C GLU A 359 16.06 14.43 34.56
N HIS A 360 17.14 14.78 33.85
CA HIS A 360 17.08 15.53 32.58
C HIS A 360 16.04 14.97 31.58
N LYS A 361 16.04 13.65 31.34
CA LYS A 361 15.07 13.00 30.43
C LYS A 361 13.63 13.11 30.92
N GLN A 362 13.41 13.07 32.23
CA GLN A 362 12.08 13.20 32.84
C GLN A 362 11.60 14.66 32.81
N LEU A 363 12.52 15.61 32.98
CA LEU A 363 12.25 17.04 32.84
C LEU A 363 11.86 17.39 31.40
N VAL A 364 12.65 16.95 30.40
CA VAL A 364 12.33 17.15 28.96
C VAL A 364 10.94 16.60 28.63
N ARG A 365 10.59 15.42 29.15
CA ARG A 365 9.28 14.79 28.99
C ARG A 365 8.14 15.64 29.56
N GLU A 366 8.25 16.03 30.83
CA GLU A 366 7.23 16.84 31.53
C GLU A 366 7.10 18.24 30.89
N LEU A 367 8.19 18.83 30.42
CA LEU A 367 8.16 20.09 29.66
C LEU A 367 7.51 19.91 28.28
N HIS A 368 7.81 18.84 27.54
CA HIS A 368 7.25 18.58 26.21
C HIS A 368 5.71 18.49 26.25
N VAL A 369 5.16 17.74 27.21
CA VAL A 369 3.70 17.65 27.40
C VAL A 369 3.10 19.03 27.74
N ARG A 370 3.66 19.75 28.73
CA ARG A 370 3.17 21.08 29.12
C ARG A 370 3.29 22.13 28.00
N VAL A 371 4.25 21.98 27.08
CA VAL A 371 4.36 22.80 25.86
C VAL A 371 3.29 22.43 24.84
N ALA A 372 3.03 21.14 24.64
CA ALA A 372 1.99 20.67 23.75
C ALA A 372 0.59 21.16 24.17
N ASP A 373 0.28 21.03 25.47
CA ASP A 373 -0.95 21.52 26.08
C ASP A 373 -1.07 23.05 25.94
N GLY A 374 -0.01 23.79 26.28
CA GLY A 374 0.01 25.26 26.24
C GLY A 374 -0.07 25.87 24.82
N LEU A 375 0.38 25.13 23.81
CA LEU A 375 0.22 25.48 22.40
C LEU A 375 -1.07 24.94 21.78
N ASP A 376 -1.82 24.12 22.52
CA ASP A 376 -3.01 23.40 22.05
C ASP A 376 -2.74 22.61 20.75
N LEU A 377 -1.66 21.82 20.74
CA LEU A 377 -1.13 21.20 19.51
C LEU A 377 -2.10 20.24 18.82
N ALA A 378 -2.96 19.54 19.58
CA ALA A 378 -3.92 18.59 19.03
C ALA A 378 -4.97 19.23 18.08
N THR A 379 -5.09 20.56 18.06
CA THR A 379 -5.95 21.29 17.10
C THR A 379 -5.17 22.00 15.99
N LYS A 380 -3.83 21.83 15.89
CA LYS A 380 -2.98 22.52 14.91
C LYS A 380 -2.54 21.60 13.77
N ASP A 381 -2.46 22.15 12.57
CA ASP A 381 -1.94 21.46 11.40
C ASP A 381 -0.40 21.55 11.35
N ILE A 382 0.27 20.54 10.76
CA ILE A 382 1.74 20.46 10.63
C ILE A 382 2.37 21.76 10.10
N ALA A 383 1.71 22.42 9.16
CA ALA A 383 2.19 23.63 8.49
C ALA A 383 2.33 24.86 9.43
N ALA A 384 1.59 24.89 10.56
CA ALA A 384 1.66 26.00 11.51
C ALA A 384 2.91 25.94 12.41
N LEU A 385 3.39 24.74 12.72
CA LEU A 385 4.34 24.47 13.81
C LEU A 385 5.71 25.14 13.66
N PRO A 386 6.32 25.26 12.46
CA PRO A 386 7.60 25.97 12.30
C PRO A 386 7.55 27.43 12.78
N SER A 387 6.38 28.08 12.70
CA SER A 387 6.18 29.45 13.21
C SER A 387 6.05 29.52 14.73
N MET A 388 5.78 28.40 15.41
CA MET A 388 5.43 28.33 16.83
C MET A 388 6.64 28.08 17.74
N SER A 389 7.83 27.80 17.19
CA SER A 389 9.05 27.45 17.97
C SER A 389 9.45 28.49 19.05
N ALA A 390 9.22 29.79 18.78
CA ALA A 390 9.41 30.84 19.78
C ALA A 390 8.42 30.71 20.95
N LYS A 391 7.12 30.56 20.65
CA LYS A 391 6.08 30.32 21.66
C LYS A 391 6.34 29.03 22.45
N ALA A 392 6.77 27.97 21.77
CA ALA A 392 7.14 26.70 22.39
C ALA A 392 8.25 26.86 23.44
N SER A 393 9.27 27.66 23.11
CA SER A 393 10.37 27.99 24.03
C SER A 393 9.89 28.77 25.26
N ASP A 394 8.91 29.67 25.11
CA ASP A 394 8.37 30.45 26.22
C ASP A 394 7.38 29.65 27.10
N PHE A 395 6.59 28.76 26.52
CA PHE A 395 5.81 27.78 27.29
C PHE A 395 6.71 26.82 28.06
N ALA A 396 7.82 26.35 27.45
CA ALA A 396 8.80 25.51 28.12
C ALA A 396 9.46 26.21 29.32
N ARG A 397 9.78 27.51 29.20
CA ARG A 397 10.28 28.34 30.32
C ARG A 397 9.26 28.46 31.46
N LYS A 398 8.01 28.82 31.16
CA LYS A 398 6.93 28.93 32.16
C LYS A 398 6.66 27.59 32.86
N ALA A 399 6.67 26.49 32.11
CA ALA A 399 6.52 25.14 32.65
C ALA A 399 7.68 24.75 33.57
N LEU A 400 8.93 25.11 33.22
CA LEU A 400 10.13 24.91 34.03
C LEU A 400 10.10 25.74 35.32
N GLU A 401 9.72 27.02 35.26
CA GLU A 401 9.59 27.89 36.43
C GLU A 401 8.59 27.34 37.43
N ARG A 402 7.44 26.84 36.93
CA ARG A 402 6.47 26.12 37.74
C ARG A 402 7.06 24.85 38.37
N LEU A 403 7.76 24.00 37.61
CA LEU A 403 8.41 22.79 38.16
C LEU A 403 9.49 23.11 39.21
N ARG A 404 10.18 24.23 39.08
CA ARG A 404 11.12 24.75 40.09
C ARG A 404 10.38 25.18 41.37
N SER A 405 9.26 25.89 41.24
CA SER A 405 8.41 26.25 42.41
C SER A 405 7.76 25.03 43.09
N GLU A 406 7.47 23.97 42.32
CA GLU A 406 7.02 22.66 42.81
C GLU A 406 8.16 21.86 43.50
N GLY A 407 9.41 22.35 43.48
CA GLY A 407 10.58 21.68 44.06
C GLY A 407 11.07 20.46 43.28
N ARG A 408 10.61 20.26 42.04
CA ARG A 408 10.79 19.02 41.26
C ARG A 408 12.02 19.00 40.35
N VAL A 409 12.77 20.10 40.23
CA VAL A 409 13.94 20.21 39.33
C VAL A 409 15.23 20.12 40.15
N HIS A 410 16.15 19.24 39.74
CA HIS A 410 17.45 19.08 40.39
C HIS A 410 18.50 20.04 39.82
N ASP A 411 19.33 20.65 40.67
CA ASP A 411 20.28 21.70 40.26
C ASP A 411 21.34 21.25 39.23
N ALA A 412 21.65 19.96 39.18
CA ALA A 412 22.62 19.41 38.23
C ALA A 412 22.05 19.14 36.81
N VAL A 413 20.79 19.53 36.53
CA VAL A 413 20.16 19.38 35.20
C VAL A 413 20.38 20.65 34.37
N ASP A 414 20.85 20.52 33.12
CA ASP A 414 20.88 21.64 32.18
C ASP A 414 19.46 21.98 31.70
N VAL A 415 18.82 22.87 32.45
CA VAL A 415 17.48 23.36 32.14
C VAL A 415 17.40 24.12 30.82
N ASN A 416 18.50 24.70 30.31
CA ASN A 416 18.50 25.42 29.04
C ASN A 416 18.51 24.44 27.86
N LEU A 417 19.27 23.35 27.99
CA LEU A 417 19.18 22.21 27.08
C LEU A 417 17.77 21.59 27.14
N ALA A 418 17.24 21.33 28.34
CA ALA A 418 15.94 20.69 28.50
C ALA A 418 14.78 21.52 27.90
N VAL A 419 14.80 22.84 28.06
CA VAL A 419 13.84 23.77 27.43
C VAL A 419 13.93 23.74 25.90
N ARG A 420 15.15 23.70 25.33
CA ARG A 420 15.33 23.62 23.87
C ARG A 420 14.87 22.28 23.32
N GLU A 421 15.22 21.17 23.97
CA GLU A 421 14.82 19.82 23.55
C GLU A 421 13.30 19.64 23.61
N ALA A 422 12.63 20.14 24.65
CA ALA A 422 11.17 20.11 24.76
C ALA A 422 10.48 20.99 23.70
N ALA A 423 10.97 22.21 23.46
CA ALA A 423 10.41 23.11 22.46
C ALA A 423 10.64 22.62 21.02
N ALA A 424 11.78 21.98 20.75
CA ALA A 424 12.07 21.34 19.47
C ALA A 424 11.19 20.09 19.26
N ALA A 425 11.06 19.20 20.25
CA ALA A 425 10.19 18.03 20.15
C ALA A 425 8.72 18.39 19.90
N ALA A 426 8.27 19.56 20.35
CA ALA A 426 6.92 20.08 20.12
C ALA A 426 6.72 20.80 18.76
N THR A 427 7.78 21.10 17.99
CA THR A 427 7.68 21.92 16.76
C THR A 427 8.54 21.45 15.58
N ASP A 428 9.40 20.45 15.72
CA ASP A 428 10.26 19.95 14.65
C ASP A 428 9.48 19.07 13.64
N THR A 429 8.97 19.72 12.60
CA THR A 429 8.48 19.11 11.37
C THR A 429 9.42 19.37 10.18
N ALA A 430 10.62 19.90 10.42
CA ALA A 430 11.48 20.44 9.38
C ALA A 430 11.94 19.37 8.37
N LEU A 431 12.21 18.15 8.84
CA LEU A 431 12.59 17.02 8.00
C LEU A 431 11.57 16.72 6.89
N ILE A 432 10.26 16.79 7.21
CA ILE A 432 9.18 16.38 6.30
C ILE A 432 8.52 17.55 5.56
N SER A 433 8.62 18.78 6.07
CA SER A 433 7.83 19.94 5.61
C SER A 433 7.83 20.14 4.09
N LYS A 434 9.00 19.98 3.45
CA LYS A 434 9.21 20.05 2.00
C LYS A 434 8.31 19.10 1.21
N HIS A 435 8.19 17.86 1.68
CA HIS A 435 7.43 16.79 1.02
C HIS A 435 5.97 16.78 1.47
N TYR A 436 5.71 17.11 2.73
CA TYR A 436 4.37 17.16 3.28
C TYR A 436 3.50 18.23 2.60
N ALA A 437 4.09 19.39 2.31
CA ALA A 437 3.45 20.48 1.55
C ALA A 437 3.30 20.21 0.05
N ASN A 438 3.83 19.10 -0.48
CA ASN A 438 3.63 18.71 -1.88
C ASN A 438 2.43 17.77 -1.99
N ASP A 439 1.37 18.21 -2.65
CA ASP A 439 0.13 17.43 -2.77
C ASP A 439 0.22 16.25 -3.75
N LYS A 440 1.32 16.15 -4.52
CA LYS A 440 1.67 14.95 -5.29
C LYS A 440 2.25 13.82 -4.43
N VAL A 441 2.68 14.11 -3.19
CA VAL A 441 3.17 13.10 -2.24
C VAL A 441 1.99 12.46 -1.53
N LEU A 442 1.86 11.13 -1.64
CA LEU A 442 0.84 10.33 -0.96
C LEU A 442 1.39 9.68 0.32
N GLU A 443 2.65 9.22 0.29
CA GLU A 443 3.34 8.66 1.46
C GLU A 443 4.73 9.29 1.65
N ILE A 444 5.11 9.54 2.90
CA ILE A 444 6.48 9.83 3.32
C ILE A 444 6.94 8.74 4.29
N THR A 445 7.99 7.99 3.95
CA THR A 445 8.55 6.94 4.80
C THR A 445 10.02 7.20 5.13
N ILE A 446 10.35 7.27 6.42
CA ILE A 446 11.72 7.30 6.96
C ILE A 446 12.10 5.88 7.40
N THR A 447 13.13 5.34 6.74
CA THR A 447 13.70 4.01 6.98
C THR A 447 14.61 3.98 8.22
N PRO A 448 14.92 2.80 8.80
CA PRO A 448 15.82 2.70 9.96
C PRO A 448 17.23 3.23 9.68
N SER A 449 17.68 3.10 8.42
CA SER A 449 18.94 3.66 7.92
C SER A 449 18.88 5.17 7.64
N ARG A 450 17.81 5.86 8.05
CA ARG A 450 17.62 7.32 7.95
C ARG A 450 17.60 7.89 6.53
N HIS A 451 17.22 7.05 5.55
CA HIS A 451 16.80 7.54 4.23
C HIS A 451 15.32 7.86 4.25
N MET A 452 14.95 9.03 3.71
CA MET A 452 13.57 9.40 3.43
C MET A 452 13.19 8.96 2.02
N MET A 453 12.05 8.29 1.91
CA MET A 453 11.43 7.85 0.66
C MET A 453 10.05 8.50 0.52
N VAL A 454 9.61 8.77 -0.71
CA VAL A 454 8.28 9.34 -0.99
C VAL A 454 7.54 8.58 -2.09
N GLU A 455 6.26 8.28 -1.84
CA GLU A 455 5.33 7.81 -2.88
C GLU A 455 4.71 9.04 -3.57
N LEU A 456 4.84 9.11 -4.90
CA LEU A 456 4.48 10.28 -5.71
C LEU A 456 3.44 9.88 -6.77
N ASN A 457 2.21 10.41 -6.71
CA ASN A 457 1.12 10.02 -7.61
C ASN A 457 0.94 8.48 -7.74
N GLY A 458 1.07 7.74 -6.63
CA GLY A 458 1.03 6.26 -6.61
C GLY A 458 2.29 5.54 -7.10
N GLN A 459 3.27 6.27 -7.66
CA GLN A 459 4.59 5.72 -7.97
C GLN A 459 5.32 5.38 -6.66
N PRO A 460 5.77 4.12 -6.46
CA PRO A 460 6.16 3.59 -5.16
C PRO A 460 7.31 4.36 -4.50
N PRO A 461 7.46 4.24 -3.16
CA PRO A 461 8.43 4.98 -2.35
C PRO A 461 9.83 5.06 -2.96
N SER A 462 10.14 6.22 -3.53
CA SER A 462 11.40 6.54 -4.18
C SER A 462 12.32 7.29 -3.20
N ALA A 463 13.61 6.94 -3.17
CA ALA A 463 14.55 7.56 -2.24
C ALA A 463 14.83 9.02 -2.63
N THR A 464 14.68 9.93 -1.66
CA THR A 464 14.95 11.36 -1.83
C THR A 464 16.44 11.68 -1.67
N GLU A 465 16.86 12.85 -2.16
CA GLU A 465 18.21 13.39 -1.91
C GLU A 465 18.37 13.92 -0.46
N ASP A 466 17.27 14.06 0.29
CA ASP A 466 17.25 14.64 1.62
C ASP A 466 17.84 13.68 2.66
N ARG A 467 18.96 14.09 3.27
CA ARG A 467 19.72 13.29 4.24
C ARG A 467 19.27 13.62 5.66
N ILE A 468 18.90 12.59 6.43
CA ILE A 468 18.54 12.76 7.85
C ILE A 468 19.74 12.35 8.70
N ASP A 469 20.59 13.32 9.05
CA ASP A 469 21.90 13.03 9.64
C ASP A 469 21.86 12.56 11.11
N SER A 470 20.74 12.74 11.82
CA SER A 470 20.58 12.39 13.24
C SER A 470 19.38 11.48 13.51
N GLU A 471 19.58 10.45 14.34
CA GLU A 471 18.50 9.60 14.86
C GLU A 471 17.58 10.38 15.81
N THR A 472 18.15 11.26 16.65
CA THR A 472 17.40 12.08 17.61
C THR A 472 16.37 12.98 16.92
N SER A 473 16.65 13.45 15.70
CA SER A 473 15.69 14.25 14.92
C SER A 473 14.50 13.42 14.43
N VAL A 474 14.70 12.15 14.04
CA VAL A 474 13.60 11.23 13.71
C VAL A 474 12.75 10.92 14.94
N VAL A 475 13.38 10.68 16.09
CA VAL A 475 12.66 10.47 17.37
C VAL A 475 11.87 11.72 17.79
N SER A 476 12.43 12.92 17.58
CA SER A 476 11.76 14.19 17.90
C SER A 476 10.56 14.44 16.98
N LEU A 477 10.71 14.20 15.68
CA LEU A 477 9.62 14.25 14.71
C LEU A 477 8.50 13.27 15.04
N ILE A 478 8.83 12.01 15.36
CA ILE A 478 7.81 11.00 15.74
C ILE A 478 7.03 11.44 16.99
N ARG A 479 7.69 12.07 17.96
CA ARG A 479 7.05 12.62 19.17
C ARG A 479 6.15 13.82 18.89
N CYS A 480 6.59 14.73 18.03
CA CYS A 480 5.80 15.84 17.52
C CYS A 480 4.50 15.31 16.88
N LEU A 481 4.63 14.38 15.93
CA LEU A 481 3.49 13.79 15.21
C LEU A 481 2.56 12.96 16.11
N ALA A 482 3.10 12.22 17.08
CA ALA A 482 2.30 11.48 18.06
C ALA A 482 1.37 12.42 18.86
N VAL A 483 1.91 13.55 19.32
CA VAL A 483 1.15 14.58 20.06
C VAL A 483 0.10 15.26 19.18
N LEU A 484 0.44 15.63 17.94
CA LEU A 484 -0.52 16.23 17.00
C LEU A 484 -1.72 15.33 16.71
N GLY A 485 -1.51 14.01 16.68
CA GLY A 485 -2.57 13.02 16.52
C GLY A 485 -3.27 12.61 17.83
N GLY A 486 -3.10 13.37 18.93
CA GLY A 486 -3.71 13.08 20.23
C GLY A 486 -3.17 11.83 20.94
N GLY A 487 -2.03 11.30 20.48
CA GLY A 487 -1.38 10.11 21.00
C GLY A 487 -0.36 10.38 22.12
N ASP A 488 0.13 9.28 22.68
CA ASP A 488 1.16 9.29 23.73
C ASP A 488 2.57 9.23 23.09
N PRO A 489 3.40 10.29 23.20
CA PRO A 489 4.72 10.38 22.57
C PRO A 489 5.79 9.47 23.20
N ASP A 490 5.46 8.75 24.28
CA ASP A 490 6.37 7.77 24.88
C ASP A 490 6.02 6.33 24.53
N LYS A 491 4.94 6.08 23.79
CA LYS A 491 4.66 4.76 23.22
C LYS A 491 5.70 4.46 22.12
N PRO A 492 6.41 3.31 22.19
CA PRO A 492 7.40 2.95 21.19
C PRO A 492 6.77 2.43 19.88
N LEU A 493 5.45 2.23 19.87
CA LEU A 493 4.65 2.00 18.67
C LEU A 493 3.58 3.10 18.62
N VAL A 494 3.59 3.90 17.57
CA VAL A 494 2.65 5.01 17.34
C VAL A 494 1.80 4.65 16.13
N ASP A 495 0.49 4.76 16.27
CA ASP A 495 -0.48 4.73 15.18
C ASP A 495 -1.54 5.78 15.53
N VAL A 496 -1.49 6.93 14.85
CA VAL A 496 -2.35 8.09 15.11
C VAL A 496 -2.82 8.72 13.81
N ARG A 497 -3.89 9.51 13.89
CA ARG A 497 -4.42 10.31 12.77
C ARG A 497 -4.35 11.79 13.12
N LEU A 498 -3.82 12.58 12.20
CA LEU A 498 -3.67 14.02 12.31
C LEU A 498 -4.97 14.74 11.90
N ARG A 499 -5.05 16.04 12.23
CA ARG A 499 -6.22 16.89 11.95
C ARG A 499 -6.60 16.96 10.46
N ASP A 500 -5.61 16.90 9.56
CA ASP A 500 -5.79 16.88 8.10
C ASP A 500 -6.04 15.47 7.53
N GLY A 501 -6.35 14.50 8.39
CA GLY A 501 -6.68 13.12 8.01
C GLY A 501 -5.48 12.22 7.72
N ALA A 502 -4.25 12.74 7.68
CA ALA A 502 -3.06 11.92 7.47
C ALA A 502 -2.87 10.91 8.62
N ARG A 503 -2.51 9.67 8.28
CA ARG A 503 -2.21 8.61 9.25
C ARG A 503 -0.70 8.50 9.44
N VAL A 504 -0.27 8.52 10.70
CA VAL A 504 1.13 8.41 11.13
C VAL A 504 1.31 7.06 11.82
N VAL A 505 2.13 6.20 11.24
CA VAL A 505 2.58 4.93 11.84
C VAL A 505 4.07 5.02 12.08
N ALA A 506 4.54 4.79 13.32
CA ALA A 506 5.95 4.86 13.65
C ALA A 506 6.37 3.82 14.70
N ALA A 507 7.64 3.43 14.67
CA ALA A 507 8.24 2.51 15.64
C ALA A 507 9.58 3.04 16.14
N LEU A 508 9.74 3.09 17.46
CA LEU A 508 10.96 3.53 18.15
C LEU A 508 11.72 2.32 18.73
N PRO A 509 13.02 2.45 19.02
CA PRO A 509 13.73 1.48 19.86
C PRO A 509 13.04 1.31 21.23
N PRO A 510 12.98 0.09 21.81
CA PRO A 510 13.64 -1.14 21.35
C PRO A 510 12.89 -1.91 20.26
N PHE A 511 11.64 -1.54 19.93
CA PHE A 511 10.80 -2.28 19.00
C PHE A 511 11.34 -2.20 17.56
N SER A 512 11.78 -1.02 17.11
CA SER A 512 12.61 -0.91 15.91
C SER A 512 14.10 -1.01 16.25
N PHE A 513 14.62 -2.24 16.27
CA PHE A 513 16.00 -2.55 16.65
C PHE A 513 17.09 -1.91 15.75
N ARG A 514 16.74 -1.43 14.55
CA ARG A 514 17.69 -0.81 13.59
C ARG A 514 17.68 0.72 13.59
N GLY A 515 17.09 1.34 14.61
CA GLY A 515 16.79 2.77 14.64
C GLY A 515 15.32 3.04 14.27
N PRO A 516 14.79 4.23 14.58
CA PRO A 516 13.38 4.56 14.45
C PRO A 516 12.89 4.53 13.00
N THR A 517 11.62 4.17 12.81
CA THR A 517 10.91 4.26 11.52
C THR A 517 9.66 5.10 11.65
N LEU A 518 9.30 5.78 10.56
CA LEU A 518 8.11 6.61 10.45
C LEU A 518 7.53 6.44 9.04
N THR A 519 6.23 6.23 8.93
CA THR A 519 5.46 6.25 7.70
C THR A 519 4.26 7.17 7.90
N ILE A 520 4.13 8.17 7.03
CA ILE A 520 3.01 9.11 7.02
C ILE A 520 2.28 8.93 5.70
N ARG A 521 1.06 8.39 5.72
CA ARG A 521 0.17 8.33 4.56
C ARG A 521 -0.78 9.52 4.64
N LYS A 522 -0.63 10.47 3.72
CA LYS A 522 -1.49 11.65 3.61
C LYS A 522 -2.91 11.21 3.24
N ALA A 523 -3.92 11.92 3.73
CA ALA A 523 -5.25 11.79 3.16
C ALA A 523 -5.22 12.23 1.69
N GLN A 524 -5.88 11.47 0.80
CA GLN A 524 -6.18 11.99 -0.53
C GLN A 524 -7.12 13.19 -0.38
N ARG A 525 -7.00 14.20 -1.25
CA ARG A 525 -7.85 15.41 -1.23
C ARG A 525 -8.82 15.51 -2.39
N GLU A 526 -8.63 14.69 -3.42
CA GLU A 526 -9.43 14.65 -4.63
C GLU A 526 -9.94 13.22 -4.79
N ALA A 527 -11.23 13.08 -5.13
CA ALA A 527 -11.85 11.79 -5.38
C ALA A 527 -11.32 11.24 -6.71
N TYR A 528 -10.60 10.13 -6.67
CA TYR A 528 -10.07 9.46 -7.86
C TYR A 528 -11.22 8.86 -8.66
N SER A 529 -11.40 9.24 -9.92
CA SER A 529 -12.58 8.90 -10.72
C SER A 529 -12.46 7.57 -11.49
N ALA A 530 -13.61 7.13 -12.00
CA ALA A 530 -13.72 6.09 -13.00
C ALA A 530 -12.86 6.36 -14.25
N GLU A 531 -12.93 7.59 -14.77
CA GLU A 531 -12.19 8.05 -15.94
C GLU A 531 -10.68 8.06 -15.69
N ASP A 532 -10.23 8.36 -14.47
CA ASP A 532 -8.82 8.33 -14.09
C ASP A 532 -8.24 6.90 -14.14
N LEU A 533 -9.04 5.84 -13.91
CA LEU A 533 -8.60 4.46 -14.11
C LEU A 533 -8.45 4.11 -15.60
N VAL A 534 -9.29 4.67 -16.48
CA VAL A 534 -9.16 4.50 -17.93
C VAL A 534 -7.96 5.28 -18.46
N ALA A 535 -7.80 6.54 -18.05
CA ALA A 535 -6.70 7.41 -18.46
C ALA A 535 -5.31 6.85 -18.08
N ASN A 536 -5.21 6.27 -16.88
CA ASN A 536 -3.98 5.58 -16.41
C ASN A 536 -3.90 4.11 -16.84
N LYS A 537 -4.82 3.62 -17.70
CA LYS A 537 -4.87 2.26 -18.26
C LYS A 537 -4.96 1.14 -17.21
N SER A 538 -5.52 1.44 -16.03
CA SER A 538 -5.82 0.43 -15.01
C SER A 538 -7.01 -0.47 -15.37
N LEU A 539 -7.87 -0.03 -16.30
CA LEU A 539 -8.94 -0.81 -16.94
C LEU A 539 -9.26 -0.23 -18.33
N SER A 540 -9.98 -0.96 -19.19
CA SER A 540 -10.38 -0.50 -20.54
C SER A 540 -11.74 0.21 -20.58
N GLU A 541 -11.99 0.98 -21.65
CA GLU A 541 -13.30 1.60 -21.91
C GLU A 541 -14.46 0.57 -21.93
N GLY A 542 -14.22 -0.64 -22.43
CA GLY A 542 -15.22 -1.72 -22.42
C GLY A 542 -15.53 -2.25 -21.02
N MET A 543 -14.50 -2.37 -20.16
CA MET A 543 -14.67 -2.71 -18.74
C MET A 543 -15.37 -1.60 -17.97
N MET A 544 -15.05 -0.33 -18.27
CA MET A 544 -15.72 0.83 -17.69
C MET A 544 -17.20 0.83 -18.07
N LYS A 545 -17.52 0.62 -19.35
CA LYS A 545 -18.89 0.56 -19.84
C LYS A 545 -19.68 -0.61 -19.22
N LEU A 546 -19.08 -1.79 -19.03
CA LEU A 546 -19.69 -2.88 -18.27
C LEU A 546 -20.08 -2.43 -16.85
N LEU A 547 -19.17 -1.75 -16.15
CA LEU A 547 -19.40 -1.29 -14.78
C LEU A 547 -20.48 -0.20 -14.69
N ALA A 548 -20.34 0.85 -15.50
CA ALA A 548 -21.15 2.07 -15.46
C ALA A 548 -22.56 1.88 -16.03
N ASP A 549 -22.71 1.26 -17.21
CA ASP A 549 -24.01 1.14 -17.89
C ASP A 549 -24.86 -0.01 -17.32
N TYR A 550 -24.24 -1.03 -16.72
CA TYR A 550 -24.93 -2.29 -16.38
C TYR A 550 -24.76 -2.75 -14.93
N VAL A 551 -23.53 -2.97 -14.44
CA VAL A 551 -23.31 -3.56 -13.09
C VAL A 551 -23.84 -2.63 -11.98
N ILE A 552 -23.46 -1.35 -12.03
CA ILE A 552 -23.80 -0.36 -11.01
C ILE A 552 -25.30 0.02 -11.04
N PRO A 553 -25.95 0.25 -12.20
CA PRO A 553 -27.40 0.51 -12.28
C PRO A 553 -28.26 -0.69 -11.86
N GLN A 554 -27.87 -1.93 -12.22
CA GLN A 554 -28.59 -3.15 -11.82
C GLN A 554 -28.33 -3.56 -10.35
N ARG A 555 -27.68 -2.71 -9.55
CA ARG A 555 -27.29 -2.94 -8.15
C ARG A 555 -26.67 -4.34 -7.94
N ARG A 556 -25.78 -4.74 -8.85
CA ARG A 556 -24.99 -5.97 -8.75
C ARG A 556 -23.84 -5.73 -7.77
N GLY A 557 -23.78 -6.48 -6.68
CA GLY A 557 -22.71 -6.36 -5.69
C GLY A 557 -21.34 -6.75 -6.25
N ILE A 558 -20.27 -6.11 -5.74
CA ILE A 558 -18.90 -6.25 -6.26
C ILE A 558 -17.93 -6.68 -5.15
N MET A 559 -17.16 -7.73 -5.39
CA MET A 559 -15.98 -8.08 -4.59
C MET A 559 -14.73 -7.60 -5.31
N VAL A 560 -13.91 -6.78 -4.66
CA VAL A 560 -12.55 -6.49 -5.14
C VAL A 560 -11.59 -7.49 -4.49
N ALA A 561 -11.11 -8.44 -5.27
CA ALA A 561 -10.10 -9.41 -4.85
C ALA A 561 -8.71 -8.81 -5.05
N VAL A 562 -8.05 -8.44 -3.96
CA VAL A 562 -6.80 -7.65 -3.96
C VAL A 562 -5.59 -8.55 -3.73
N GLY A 563 -4.66 -8.52 -4.68
CA GLY A 563 -3.37 -9.23 -4.57
C GLY A 563 -2.45 -8.70 -3.46
N PRO A 564 -1.33 -9.39 -3.18
CA PRO A 564 -0.47 -9.09 -2.02
C PRO A 564 0.05 -7.63 -1.98
N GLY A 565 -0.50 -6.83 -1.07
CA GLY A 565 -0.12 -5.44 -0.83
C GLY A 565 -1.14 -4.70 0.06
N PRO A 566 -1.00 -3.38 0.25
CA PRO A 566 -2.08 -2.55 0.80
C PRO A 566 -3.24 -2.46 -0.21
N LEU A 567 -4.45 -2.19 0.28
CA LEU A 567 -5.61 -1.86 -0.55
C LEU A 567 -5.38 -0.55 -1.33
N SER A 568 -5.95 -0.45 -2.53
CA SER A 568 -6.03 0.80 -3.29
C SER A 568 -7.33 1.54 -2.97
N SER A 569 -7.24 2.68 -2.28
CA SER A 569 -8.38 3.59 -2.12
C SER A 569 -8.88 4.14 -3.46
N ALA A 570 -7.99 4.29 -4.45
CA ALA A 570 -8.33 4.79 -5.79
C ALA A 570 -9.38 3.91 -6.50
N THR A 571 -9.28 2.58 -6.38
CA THR A 571 -10.22 1.64 -7.03
C THR A 571 -11.61 1.74 -6.43
N LEU A 572 -11.71 1.84 -5.11
CA LEU A 572 -12.98 2.04 -4.42
C LEU A 572 -13.57 3.44 -4.65
N ASN A 573 -12.75 4.49 -4.65
CA ASN A 573 -13.19 5.86 -5.02
C ASN A 573 -13.73 5.89 -6.46
N ALA A 574 -13.07 5.22 -7.40
CA ALA A 574 -13.49 5.15 -8.80
C ALA A 574 -14.80 4.37 -8.97
N LEU A 575 -14.92 3.18 -8.36
CA LEU A 575 -16.18 2.44 -8.33
C LEU A 575 -17.31 3.24 -7.67
N ALA A 576 -16.98 4.01 -6.63
CA ALA A 576 -17.94 4.89 -5.98
C ALA A 576 -18.36 6.07 -6.86
N SER A 577 -17.48 6.62 -7.69
CA SER A 577 -17.83 7.71 -8.63
C SER A 577 -18.85 7.31 -9.70
N LEU A 578 -19.08 6.01 -9.91
CA LEU A 578 -20.16 5.48 -10.76
C LEU A 578 -21.51 5.39 -10.03
N ILE A 579 -21.54 5.44 -8.70
CA ILE A 579 -22.77 5.41 -7.90
C ILE A 579 -23.49 6.76 -8.07
N PRO A 580 -24.83 6.80 -8.28
CA PRO A 580 -25.58 8.05 -8.38
C PRO A 580 -25.34 8.99 -7.18
N ALA A 581 -25.15 10.29 -7.46
CA ALA A 581 -24.68 11.28 -6.47
C ALA A 581 -25.67 11.60 -5.34
N ASP A 582 -26.92 11.16 -5.49
CA ASP A 582 -28.05 11.26 -4.58
C ASP A 582 -28.24 10.02 -3.69
N GLU A 583 -27.66 8.86 -4.04
CA GLU A 583 -27.67 7.67 -3.18
C GLU A 583 -26.85 7.89 -1.90
N ARG A 584 -27.38 7.40 -0.77
CA ARG A 584 -26.68 7.42 0.52
C ARG A 584 -25.68 6.29 0.61
N ILE A 585 -24.46 6.63 1.01
CA ILE A 585 -23.34 5.70 1.08
C ILE A 585 -22.82 5.61 2.51
N VAL A 586 -22.67 4.39 3.03
CA VAL A 586 -21.88 4.12 4.25
C VAL A 586 -20.52 3.56 3.85
N THR A 587 -19.42 4.16 4.31
CA THR A 587 -18.09 3.53 4.20
C THR A 587 -17.73 2.83 5.51
N ILE A 588 -17.06 1.67 5.44
CA ILE A 588 -16.58 0.94 6.63
C ILE A 588 -15.13 0.55 6.39
N GLU A 589 -14.19 1.31 6.94
CA GLU A 589 -12.76 1.18 6.62
C GLU A 589 -11.86 1.11 7.86
N SER A 590 -10.85 0.24 7.84
CA SER A 590 -9.82 0.15 8.89
C SER A 590 -9.02 1.45 9.10
N GLY A 591 -9.05 2.35 8.11
CA GLY A 591 -8.79 3.77 8.24
C GLY A 591 -9.59 4.50 7.18
N VAL A 592 -10.32 5.57 7.53
CA VAL A 592 -11.08 6.37 6.54
C VAL A 592 -10.09 6.94 5.52
N GLU A 593 -10.05 6.38 4.32
CA GLU A 593 -9.11 6.71 3.23
C GLU A 593 -9.85 7.05 1.93
N LEU A 594 -11.13 6.66 1.82
CA LEU A 594 -12.01 7.09 0.73
C LEU A 594 -12.36 8.58 0.83
N GLN A 595 -12.53 9.19 -0.33
CA GLN A 595 -13.04 10.56 -0.51
C GLN A 595 -14.09 10.49 -1.62
N LEU A 596 -15.35 10.66 -1.25
CA LEU A 596 -16.49 10.48 -2.15
C LEU A 596 -17.11 11.85 -2.48
N GLY A 597 -17.57 12.03 -3.72
CA GLY A 597 -18.24 13.27 -4.16
C GLY A 597 -19.70 13.39 -3.71
N HIS A 598 -20.26 12.31 -3.15
CA HIS A 598 -21.66 12.18 -2.76
C HIS A 598 -22.01 13.08 -1.57
N SER A 599 -23.22 13.64 -1.59
CA SER A 599 -23.67 14.56 -0.53
C SER A 599 -24.02 13.87 0.80
N ASN A 600 -24.37 12.57 0.75
CA ASN A 600 -24.94 11.83 1.87
C ASN A 600 -24.05 10.63 2.26
N VAL A 601 -22.84 10.93 2.73
CA VAL A 601 -21.81 9.93 3.09
C VAL A 601 -21.69 9.81 4.60
N VAL A 602 -21.71 8.57 5.11
CA VAL A 602 -21.43 8.26 6.51
C VAL A 602 -20.20 7.36 6.58
N ALA A 603 -19.05 7.94 6.95
CA ALA A 603 -17.82 7.18 7.14
C ALA A 603 -17.75 6.55 8.54
N LEU A 604 -17.51 5.23 8.60
CA LEU A 604 -17.33 4.45 9.81
C LEU A 604 -15.94 3.79 9.81
N GLN A 605 -15.31 3.70 10.99
CA GLN A 605 -13.98 3.10 11.16
C GLN A 605 -13.99 2.15 12.38
N PRO A 606 -13.57 0.87 12.24
CA PRO A 606 -13.39 -0.05 13.36
C PRO A 606 -12.39 0.47 14.40
N SER A 607 -12.57 0.08 15.65
CA SER A 607 -11.67 0.46 16.75
C SER A 607 -11.46 -0.70 17.72
N PRO A 608 -10.48 -0.64 18.65
CA PRO A 608 -10.30 -1.65 19.70
C PRO A 608 -11.49 -1.79 20.69
N ARG A 609 -12.59 -1.04 20.50
CA ARG A 609 -13.84 -1.11 21.26
C ARG A 609 -15.09 -1.34 20.41
N VAL A 610 -14.97 -1.35 19.08
CA VAL A 610 -16.10 -1.49 18.13
C VAL A 610 -15.60 -2.25 16.91
N SER A 611 -16.07 -3.48 16.74
CA SER A 611 -15.72 -4.39 15.65
C SER A 611 -16.34 -3.98 14.31
N MET A 612 -15.82 -4.55 13.20
CA MET A 612 -16.43 -4.36 11.88
C MET A 612 -17.87 -4.92 11.83
N ARG A 613 -18.15 -6.00 12.57
CA ARG A 613 -19.50 -6.57 12.72
C ARG A 613 -20.48 -5.55 13.30
N GLU A 614 -20.16 -4.94 14.44
CA GLU A 614 -21.01 -3.93 15.08
C GLU A 614 -21.24 -2.73 14.16
N LEU A 615 -20.25 -2.36 13.34
CA LEU A 615 -20.41 -1.31 12.32
C LEU A 615 -21.29 -1.73 11.14
N ILE A 616 -21.30 -3.01 10.74
CA ILE A 616 -22.22 -3.55 9.72
C ILE A 616 -23.66 -3.55 10.24
N GLU A 617 -23.90 -4.04 11.46
CA GLU A 617 -25.21 -4.01 12.11
C GLU A 617 -25.74 -2.56 12.23
N HIS A 618 -24.87 -1.63 12.63
CA HIS A 618 -25.14 -0.19 12.73
C HIS A 618 -25.24 0.52 11.36
N ALA A 619 -24.65 -0.02 10.29
CA ALA A 619 -24.82 0.46 8.91
C ALA A 619 -26.16 0.03 8.33
N VAL A 620 -26.57 -1.23 8.50
CA VAL A 620 -27.90 -1.72 8.12
C VAL A 620 -28.99 -0.90 8.79
N ALA A 621 -28.84 -0.59 10.09
CA ALA A 621 -29.78 0.26 10.83
C ALA A 621 -29.89 1.71 10.31
N ARG A 622 -28.99 2.17 9.41
CA ARG A 622 -29.12 3.46 8.73
C ARG A 622 -29.95 3.43 7.46
N GLN A 623 -30.19 2.25 6.88
CA GLN A 623 -30.82 2.10 5.56
C GLN A 623 -30.15 2.96 4.46
N PRO A 624 -28.85 2.80 4.18
CA PRO A 624 -28.22 3.39 3.00
C PRO A 624 -28.59 2.61 1.74
N GLU A 625 -28.57 3.26 0.57
CA GLU A 625 -28.70 2.57 -0.71
C GLU A 625 -27.47 1.68 -1.02
N ARG A 626 -26.26 2.06 -0.59
CA ARG A 626 -25.04 1.26 -0.74
C ARG A 626 -24.06 1.38 0.43
N ALA A 627 -23.18 0.39 0.52
CA ALA A 627 -21.99 0.41 1.35
C ALA A 627 -20.70 0.23 0.51
N LEU A 628 -19.61 0.84 1.00
CA LEU A 628 -18.23 0.59 0.56
C LEU A 628 -17.47 0.03 1.77
N VAL A 629 -17.33 -1.28 1.83
CA VAL A 629 -16.55 -1.95 2.88
C VAL A 629 -15.11 -2.07 2.40
N GLY A 630 -14.15 -1.69 3.24
CA GLY A 630 -12.72 -1.86 2.97
C GLY A 630 -12.31 -3.34 3.03
N LEU A 631 -11.05 -3.60 3.38
CA LEU A 631 -10.55 -4.97 3.51
C LEU A 631 -11.27 -5.72 4.66
N VAL A 632 -12.10 -6.69 4.30
CA VAL A 632 -12.86 -7.54 5.23
C VAL A 632 -11.93 -8.57 5.89
N PRO A 633 -11.87 -8.64 7.23
CA PRO A 633 -11.18 -9.72 7.92
C PRO A 633 -12.11 -10.95 8.05
N GLY A 634 -11.52 -12.15 8.06
CA GLY A 634 -12.25 -13.42 8.01
C GLY A 634 -13.24 -13.64 9.17
N ASP A 635 -12.95 -13.08 10.34
CA ASP A 635 -13.83 -13.14 11.52
C ASP A 635 -15.08 -12.26 11.43
N ALA A 636 -15.12 -11.30 10.49
CA ALA A 636 -16.30 -10.51 10.16
C ALA A 636 -16.99 -10.93 8.85
N ALA A 637 -16.40 -11.87 8.09
CA ALA A 637 -16.83 -12.19 6.72
C ALA A 637 -18.29 -12.67 6.64
N PHE A 638 -18.77 -13.47 7.59
CA PHE A 638 -20.16 -13.95 7.59
C PHE A 638 -21.17 -12.82 7.75
N ASP A 639 -20.96 -11.91 8.71
CA ASP A 639 -21.88 -10.81 9.00
C ASP A 639 -21.89 -9.80 7.84
N VAL A 640 -20.71 -9.51 7.27
CA VAL A 640 -20.55 -8.67 6.07
C VAL A 640 -21.29 -9.27 4.87
N LEU A 641 -20.99 -10.52 4.50
CA LEU A 641 -21.60 -11.16 3.33
C LEU A 641 -23.12 -11.35 3.49
N THR A 642 -23.61 -11.61 4.70
CA THR A 642 -25.05 -11.71 4.99
C THR A 642 -25.75 -10.37 4.81
N ALA A 643 -25.14 -9.26 5.23
CA ALA A 643 -25.68 -7.92 4.99
C ALA A 643 -25.67 -7.57 3.49
N LEU A 644 -24.57 -7.82 2.78
CA LEU A 644 -24.42 -7.57 1.35
C LEU A 644 -25.38 -8.41 0.49
N ALA A 645 -25.66 -9.66 0.87
CA ALA A 645 -26.62 -10.53 0.18
C ALA A 645 -28.10 -10.20 0.47
N GLY A 646 -28.38 -9.16 1.27
CA GLY A 646 -29.72 -8.75 1.70
C GLY A 646 -29.87 -7.22 1.82
N PRO A 647 -29.84 -6.64 3.03
CA PRO A 647 -30.12 -5.21 3.24
C PRO A 647 -29.13 -4.23 2.58
N LEU A 648 -27.95 -4.67 2.16
CA LEU A 648 -26.90 -3.85 1.52
C LEU A 648 -26.55 -4.37 0.09
N GLN A 649 -27.52 -4.88 -0.67
CA GLN A 649 -27.29 -5.29 -2.06
C GLN A 649 -26.81 -4.12 -2.96
N GLY A 650 -26.02 -4.43 -3.99
CA GLY A 650 -25.40 -3.43 -4.89
C GLY A 650 -24.18 -2.68 -4.33
N SER A 651 -23.75 -3.07 -3.13
CA SER A 651 -22.57 -2.56 -2.43
C SER A 651 -21.27 -3.21 -2.90
N VAL A 652 -20.14 -2.66 -2.44
CA VAL A 652 -18.78 -3.14 -2.75
C VAL A 652 -18.05 -3.57 -1.48
N PHE A 653 -17.25 -4.63 -1.52
CA PHE A 653 -16.29 -4.96 -0.47
C PHE A 653 -14.92 -5.41 -1.01
N CYS A 654 -13.87 -5.35 -0.19
CA CYS A 654 -12.54 -5.86 -0.56
C CYS A 654 -12.14 -7.09 0.24
N TYR A 655 -11.45 -8.03 -0.41
CA TYR A 655 -10.90 -9.24 0.21
C TYR A 655 -9.49 -9.52 -0.33
N ALA A 656 -8.60 -10.09 0.49
CA ALA A 656 -7.19 -10.32 0.11
C ALA A 656 -6.98 -11.75 -0.41
N ALA A 657 -6.71 -11.89 -1.71
CA ALA A 657 -6.42 -13.15 -2.38
C ALA A 657 -5.59 -12.92 -3.65
N ALA A 658 -4.83 -13.91 -4.12
CA ALA A 658 -4.07 -13.82 -5.36
C ALA A 658 -4.90 -14.19 -6.62
N GLY A 659 -6.16 -14.59 -6.47
CA GLY A 659 -7.07 -14.92 -7.58
C GLY A 659 -8.54 -14.96 -7.15
N VAL A 660 -9.45 -14.98 -8.15
CA VAL A 660 -10.91 -14.98 -7.95
C VAL A 660 -11.38 -16.29 -7.29
N GLU A 661 -11.03 -17.45 -7.86
CA GLU A 661 -11.30 -18.77 -7.27
C GLU A 661 -10.70 -18.89 -5.86
N GLU A 662 -9.50 -18.37 -5.63
CA GLU A 662 -8.87 -18.39 -4.29
C GLU A 662 -9.64 -17.53 -3.28
N ALA A 663 -10.16 -16.36 -3.68
CA ALA A 663 -10.98 -15.53 -2.80
C ALA A 663 -12.25 -16.28 -2.35
N ILE A 664 -12.91 -16.94 -3.31
CA ILE A 664 -14.13 -17.73 -3.08
C ILE A 664 -13.85 -18.92 -2.18
N ASP A 665 -12.78 -19.69 -2.45
CA ASP A 665 -12.42 -20.87 -1.68
C ASP A 665 -11.92 -20.52 -0.27
N GLN A 666 -11.14 -19.45 -0.09
CA GLN A 666 -10.74 -19.01 1.26
C GLN A 666 -11.96 -18.52 2.06
N LEU A 667 -12.83 -17.70 1.48
CA LEU A 667 -14.07 -17.29 2.15
C LEU A 667 -14.92 -18.53 2.51
N ALA A 668 -15.18 -19.43 1.57
CA ALA A 668 -16.07 -20.57 1.77
C ALA A 668 -15.51 -21.66 2.73
N THR A 669 -14.22 -21.95 2.69
CA THR A 669 -13.63 -23.12 3.39
C THR A 669 -12.82 -22.78 4.64
N ARG A 670 -12.41 -21.52 4.83
CA ARG A 670 -11.60 -21.08 5.97
C ARG A 670 -12.36 -20.10 6.85
N ASP A 671 -12.90 -19.03 6.27
CA ASP A 671 -13.46 -17.93 7.05
C ASP A 671 -14.94 -18.18 7.42
N LEU A 672 -15.75 -18.72 6.50
CA LEU A 672 -17.16 -19.05 6.75
C LEU A 672 -17.37 -20.42 7.41
N ALA A 673 -16.40 -21.33 7.36
CA ALA A 673 -16.55 -22.75 7.77
C ALA A 673 -16.88 -22.96 9.27
N GLY A 674 -16.67 -21.96 10.12
CA GLY A 674 -17.10 -21.98 11.53
C GLY A 674 -18.59 -21.68 11.74
N VAL A 675 -19.28 -21.13 10.73
CA VAL A 675 -20.66 -20.64 10.81
C VAL A 675 -21.56 -21.32 9.78
N VAL A 676 -21.10 -21.40 8.52
CA VAL A 676 -21.77 -22.09 7.41
C VAL A 676 -21.15 -23.49 7.26
N LYS A 677 -21.98 -24.54 7.30
CA LYS A 677 -21.51 -25.93 7.39
C LYS A 677 -21.22 -26.58 6.04
N ASP A 678 -21.86 -26.11 4.96
CA ASP A 678 -21.61 -26.58 3.60
C ASP A 678 -20.87 -25.50 2.81
N ALA A 679 -19.71 -25.85 2.24
CA ALA A 679 -18.94 -24.96 1.37
C ALA A 679 -19.74 -24.52 0.13
N ARG A 680 -20.74 -25.29 -0.32
CA ARG A 680 -21.66 -24.92 -1.42
C ARG A 680 -22.67 -23.85 -1.02
N GLU A 681 -23.14 -23.89 0.23
CA GLU A 681 -23.99 -22.84 0.80
C GLU A 681 -23.16 -21.56 0.99
N ALA A 682 -21.93 -21.69 1.47
CA ALA A 682 -20.99 -20.59 1.61
C ALA A 682 -20.63 -19.94 0.25
N ARG A 683 -20.31 -20.76 -0.78
CA ARG A 683 -20.13 -20.29 -2.18
C ARG A 683 -21.37 -19.54 -2.69
N ARG A 684 -22.58 -20.07 -2.48
CA ARG A 684 -23.83 -19.41 -2.88
C ARG A 684 -24.12 -18.11 -2.10
N LEU A 685 -23.70 -18.00 -0.84
CA LEU A 685 -23.75 -16.74 -0.08
C LEU A 685 -22.82 -15.69 -0.69
N ILE A 686 -21.58 -16.06 -1.05
CA ILE A 686 -20.61 -15.16 -1.70
C ILE A 686 -21.16 -14.68 -3.05
N ALA A 687 -21.65 -15.58 -3.90
CA ALA A 687 -22.23 -15.23 -5.20
C ALA A 687 -23.48 -14.33 -5.10
N ARG A 688 -24.26 -14.43 -4.02
CA ARG A 688 -25.39 -13.52 -3.75
C ARG A 688 -24.96 -12.17 -3.19
N ALA A 689 -23.87 -12.10 -2.42
CA ALA A 689 -23.34 -10.87 -1.85
C ALA A 689 -22.60 -10.03 -2.90
N ALA A 690 -21.80 -10.69 -3.75
CA ALA A 690 -21.05 -10.08 -4.83
C ALA A 690 -21.01 -11.01 -6.05
N PRO A 691 -22.04 -10.96 -6.92
CA PRO A 691 -22.05 -11.73 -8.16
C PRO A 691 -20.99 -11.26 -9.18
N ILE A 692 -20.34 -10.11 -8.98
CA ILE A 692 -19.23 -9.64 -9.82
C ILE A 692 -17.95 -9.57 -8.99
N VAL A 693 -16.85 -10.07 -9.53
CA VAL A 693 -15.51 -9.99 -8.92
C VAL A 693 -14.56 -9.20 -9.81
N LEU A 694 -13.85 -8.25 -9.21
CA LEU A 694 -12.77 -7.49 -9.83
C LEU A 694 -11.45 -7.92 -9.21
N LYS A 695 -10.54 -8.48 -9.99
CA LYS A 695 -9.20 -8.84 -9.52
C LYS A 695 -8.27 -7.64 -9.66
N GLU A 696 -7.78 -7.10 -8.55
CA GLU A 696 -6.79 -6.03 -8.55
C GLU A 696 -5.38 -6.58 -8.30
N GLU A 697 -4.46 -6.34 -9.23
CA GLU A 697 -3.04 -6.67 -9.08
C GLU A 697 -2.13 -5.46 -9.30
N ARG A 698 -0.99 -5.45 -8.60
CA ARG A 698 0.07 -4.45 -8.78
C ARG A 698 1.16 -5.01 -9.68
N PHE A 699 1.26 -4.49 -10.91
CA PHE A 699 2.38 -4.79 -11.81
C PHE A 699 3.45 -3.71 -11.67
N ASN A 700 4.53 -4.08 -10.96
CA ASN A 700 5.58 -3.19 -10.47
C ASN A 700 5.04 -2.00 -9.66
N PHE A 701 4.70 -0.92 -10.34
CA PHE A 701 4.41 0.39 -9.77
C PHE A 701 2.90 0.68 -9.80
N PHE A 702 2.26 0.42 -10.95
CA PHE A 702 0.84 0.65 -11.22
C PHE A 702 -0.04 -0.52 -10.76
N ARG A 703 -1.36 -0.26 -10.68
CA ARG A 703 -2.39 -1.26 -10.39
C ARG A 703 -3.35 -1.39 -11.58
N TYR A 704 -3.82 -2.61 -11.79
CA TYR A 704 -4.66 -2.99 -12.92
C TYR A 704 -5.79 -3.90 -12.43
N ILE A 705 -6.98 -3.77 -13.02
CA ILE A 705 -8.08 -4.71 -12.84
C ILE A 705 -7.87 -5.86 -13.82
N THR A 706 -7.02 -6.82 -13.44
CA THR A 706 -6.51 -7.86 -14.35
C THR A 706 -7.54 -8.94 -14.71
N THR A 707 -8.67 -8.97 -14.02
CA THR A 707 -9.81 -9.84 -14.35
C THR A 707 -11.12 -9.21 -13.89
N ILE A 708 -12.18 -9.35 -14.70
CA ILE A 708 -13.56 -9.16 -14.28
C ILE A 708 -14.30 -10.48 -14.49
N SER A 709 -14.95 -11.01 -13.47
CA SER A 709 -15.65 -12.30 -13.50
C SER A 709 -17.07 -12.19 -12.95
N GLU A 710 -18.00 -13.01 -13.45
CA GLU A 710 -19.30 -13.27 -12.82
C GLU A 710 -19.26 -14.57 -12.00
N LEU A 711 -19.97 -14.58 -10.88
CA LEU A 711 -20.21 -15.77 -10.05
C LEU A 711 -21.60 -16.34 -10.38
N VAL A 712 -21.64 -17.24 -11.36
CA VAL A 712 -22.87 -17.85 -11.86
C VAL A 712 -23.26 -19.03 -10.96
N ILE A 713 -24.45 -18.97 -10.36
CA ILE A 713 -25.00 -20.07 -9.56
C ILE A 713 -25.62 -21.09 -10.52
N ASP A 714 -25.05 -22.29 -10.60
CA ASP A 714 -25.53 -23.39 -11.44
C ASP A 714 -25.97 -24.57 -10.57
N GLY A 715 -27.29 -24.68 -10.37
CA GLY A 715 -27.92 -25.69 -9.52
C GLY A 715 -27.43 -25.62 -8.07
N ASP A 716 -26.48 -26.48 -7.73
CA ASP A 716 -25.94 -26.64 -6.37
C ASP A 716 -24.52 -26.09 -6.17
N ASP A 717 -23.88 -25.56 -7.20
CA ASP A 717 -22.51 -25.01 -7.14
C ASP A 717 -22.45 -23.57 -7.69
N VAL A 718 -21.27 -22.96 -7.61
CA VAL A 718 -20.96 -21.64 -8.18
C VAL A 718 -19.80 -21.79 -9.16
N LYS A 719 -20.00 -21.28 -10.37
CA LYS A 719 -19.00 -21.19 -11.42
C LYS A 719 -18.44 -19.77 -11.49
N VAL A 720 -17.12 -19.66 -11.69
CA VAL A 720 -16.48 -18.40 -12.08
C VAL A 720 -16.45 -18.32 -13.60
N GLU A 721 -17.04 -17.27 -14.16
CA GLU A 721 -16.99 -16.99 -15.60
C GLU A 721 -16.32 -15.64 -15.83
N ASP A 722 -15.08 -15.66 -16.35
CA ASP A 722 -14.33 -14.44 -16.65
C ASP A 722 -14.92 -13.75 -17.88
N ILE A 723 -15.23 -12.46 -17.76
CA ILE A 723 -15.80 -11.59 -18.80
C ILE A 723 -14.67 -10.80 -19.49
N PHE A 724 -13.70 -10.32 -18.71
CA PHE A 724 -12.50 -9.63 -19.18
C PHE A 724 -11.25 -10.19 -18.49
N ARG A 725 -10.13 -10.26 -19.21
CA ARG A 725 -8.80 -10.62 -18.70
C ARG A 725 -7.75 -9.65 -19.24
N PHE A 726 -6.67 -9.45 -18.48
CA PHE A 726 -5.47 -8.76 -18.96
C PHE A 726 -4.45 -9.78 -19.48
N GLU A 727 -4.08 -9.68 -20.76
CA GLU A 727 -3.02 -10.52 -21.36
C GLU A 727 -1.70 -9.76 -21.43
N GLU A 728 -0.66 -10.27 -20.74
CA GLU A 728 0.71 -9.72 -20.79
C GLU A 728 1.31 -9.91 -22.19
N THR A 729 1.41 -8.83 -22.98
CA THR A 729 2.05 -8.84 -24.31
C THR A 729 3.56 -8.62 -24.24
N GLY A 730 4.07 -8.07 -23.13
CA GLY A 730 5.49 -7.92 -22.88
C GLY A 730 5.82 -7.03 -21.68
N ALA A 731 7.00 -6.40 -21.71
CA ALA A 731 7.37 -5.33 -20.81
C ALA A 731 8.14 -4.24 -21.58
N ASP A 732 8.08 -3.01 -21.10
CA ASP A 732 8.78 -1.86 -21.69
C ASP A 732 10.27 -1.80 -21.31
N ASP A 733 11.00 -0.77 -21.77
CA ASP A 733 12.42 -0.57 -21.46
C ASP A 733 12.68 -0.27 -19.96
N ASN A 734 11.68 0.19 -19.21
CA ASN A 734 11.73 0.37 -17.75
C ASN A 734 11.40 -0.94 -16.99
N GLY A 735 10.85 -1.94 -17.67
CA GLY A 735 10.37 -3.21 -17.11
C GLY A 735 8.91 -3.19 -16.68
N GLU A 736 8.14 -2.14 -17.00
CA GLU A 736 6.70 -2.06 -16.78
C GLU A 736 5.95 -3.03 -17.69
N ILE A 737 5.02 -3.80 -17.13
CA ILE A 737 4.29 -4.82 -17.88
C ILE A 737 3.33 -4.14 -18.88
N ILE A 738 3.50 -4.48 -20.16
CA ILE A 738 2.60 -4.09 -21.23
C ILE A 738 1.65 -5.27 -21.48
N GLY A 739 0.36 -4.97 -21.58
CA GLY A 739 -0.67 -5.93 -21.90
C GLY A 739 -1.93 -5.25 -22.38
N GLU A 740 -2.89 -6.05 -22.83
CA GLU A 740 -4.18 -5.58 -23.34
C GLU A 740 -5.31 -6.25 -22.56
N PHE A 741 -6.39 -5.50 -22.29
CA PHE A 741 -7.59 -6.03 -21.66
C PHE A 741 -8.48 -6.63 -22.73
N VAL A 742 -8.49 -7.95 -22.84
CA VAL A 742 -9.31 -8.69 -23.80
C VAL A 742 -10.63 -9.13 -23.16
N PRO A 743 -11.78 -8.95 -23.82
CA PRO A 743 -12.99 -9.68 -23.45
C PRO A 743 -12.82 -11.17 -23.79
N THR A 744 -13.49 -12.05 -23.06
CA THR A 744 -13.34 -13.51 -23.23
C THR A 744 -14.30 -14.12 -24.26
N GLY A 745 -15.28 -13.35 -24.74
CA GLY A 745 -16.46 -13.85 -25.45
C GLY A 745 -17.65 -14.17 -24.54
N ALA A 746 -17.46 -14.23 -23.22
CA ALA A 746 -18.55 -14.43 -22.27
C ALA A 746 -19.43 -13.17 -22.18
N THR A 747 -20.75 -13.34 -22.29
CA THR A 747 -21.73 -12.29 -22.00
C THR A 747 -22.31 -12.57 -20.62
N PRO A 748 -22.30 -11.60 -19.68
CA PRO A 748 -22.81 -11.82 -18.33
C PRO A 748 -24.27 -12.29 -18.31
N SER A 749 -24.59 -13.27 -17.47
CA SER A 749 -25.90 -13.96 -17.42
C SER A 749 -27.06 -12.99 -17.19
N PHE A 750 -26.81 -11.93 -16.42
CA PHE A 750 -27.80 -10.90 -16.10
C PHE A 750 -28.11 -9.93 -17.26
N LEU A 751 -27.43 -10.06 -18.40
CA LEU A 751 -27.65 -9.27 -19.61
C LEU A 751 -28.37 -10.02 -20.73
N GLU A 752 -28.48 -11.36 -20.66
CA GLU A 752 -29.04 -12.20 -21.73
C GLU A 752 -30.47 -11.80 -22.14
N ASN A 753 -31.25 -11.26 -21.20
CA ASN A 753 -32.66 -10.90 -21.36
C ASN A 753 -32.89 -9.37 -21.31
N MET A 754 -31.84 -8.56 -21.45
CA MET A 754 -31.92 -7.11 -21.34
C MET A 754 -31.90 -6.44 -22.71
N GLU A 755 -32.90 -5.60 -23.00
CA GLU A 755 -32.94 -4.83 -24.24
C GLU A 755 -31.88 -3.73 -24.27
N GLY A 756 -31.35 -3.41 -25.46
CA GLY A 756 -30.41 -2.31 -25.67
C GLY A 756 -28.95 -2.58 -25.29
N VAL A 757 -28.61 -3.77 -24.78
CA VAL A 757 -27.23 -4.13 -24.41
C VAL A 757 -26.28 -4.04 -25.61
N ASP A 758 -25.19 -3.28 -25.43
CA ASP A 758 -24.10 -3.19 -26.38
C ASP A 758 -23.19 -4.42 -26.32
N LEU A 759 -23.63 -5.51 -26.95
CA LEU A 759 -22.89 -6.77 -27.08
C LEU A 759 -21.58 -6.63 -27.89
N SER A 760 -21.14 -5.43 -28.31
CA SER A 760 -19.81 -5.25 -28.91
C SER A 760 -18.69 -5.31 -27.87
N ILE A 761 -18.95 -4.94 -26.60
CA ILE A 761 -17.92 -4.88 -25.54
C ILE A 761 -17.38 -6.26 -25.14
N PHE A 762 -18.10 -7.34 -25.43
CA PHE A 762 -17.73 -8.73 -25.09
C PHE A 762 -17.04 -9.50 -26.22
N LYS A 763 -16.73 -8.86 -27.36
CA LYS A 763 -16.18 -9.54 -28.55
C LYS A 763 -14.66 -9.54 -28.57
N ALA A 764 -14.08 -10.74 -28.50
CA ALA A 764 -12.67 -11.02 -28.75
C ALA A 764 -12.29 -10.89 -30.24
#